data_AF-A0A3D1TAG6-F1
#
_entry.id   AF-A0A3D1TAG6-F1
#
_cell.length_a   1.000
_cell.length_b   1.000
_cell.length_c   1.000
_cell.angle_alpha   90.00
_cell.angle_beta   90.00
_cell.angle_gamma   90.00
#
_symmetry.space_group_name_H-M   'P 1'
#
loop_
_entity.id
_entity.type
_entity.pdbx_description
1 polymer ?
#
loop_
_entity_poly.entity_id
_entity_poly.type
_entity_poly.pdbx_seq_one_letter_code
_entity_poly.pdbx_strand_id
1 'polypeptide(L)'
;MDLTIPSPEVCKGNEQTRFNILNAPNENWNKILEKVDISPAIKEFKVYCPTIARFAKAGQFIVVRVDENAERIPLTIADFDREAGWITMVIQDVGVSSHQICSLQQGQRMQDIVGPLGHASELENFGTVVCIGGGLGIAPLHPIQRALKEAGNHVISILGARNQDLLFWEERMGACSDQLSVVTDDGSRGEKGFVTHALQKVIDSGTKIDRVVAIGPPIMMRVVTDLTRQYEIPTIVSLNTIMVDGTGMCGGCRVEVGGETKFTCVDGPEFDAHKINWDLFFSRMGTYREQEHEASEIAAGKRLKRQKTGRVPMPVQDPTFRITNFEEVALGYTPAMAMAEAARCLQCKNPECVKGCPVNVDIPGFIKHVAEGDFRSAAEALKRHNKLPAICGRVCPQETQCEQLCIVGRKQAPVAIGRLERFVADWDAQNGPPEITPPTEKKPWRIAVIGGGPAGITASAELASMGFQVTTFEALHALGGVLIYGIPEFRLPKKIVQAECETLTKLGVDVRLNQPIGTAVTVPYLLDQGYDAVFISTGAGLPVFPGIPGENFKNVYSANEFLTRVNLMKAYRKDHSTPVLPARHTAVIGGGNVACDAARCALRLGAEKVSMVYRRSLAQMPARAEEIEHALEEGVQVLELTAPIEILGDENDAVKGLVCHKMRLGDADASGRPRPVVIEGSEHILDVDQVVFAIGQGPNPMLTKSWPELVLNRRGNIQTDDSLMTNIPGVFAGGDIVTGAATVIEAMGAGKFAAHKIGAWLESRTA
;
A
#
# COMPACT_ATOMS: atom_id res chain seq x y z
N MET A 1 16.41 -21.58 -42.63
CA MET A 1 16.84 -21.15 -41.28
C MET A 1 18.30 -21.51 -41.16
N ASP A 2 19.16 -20.58 -41.52
CA ASP A 2 20.60 -20.61 -41.22
C ASP A 2 21.01 -19.14 -41.15
N LEU A 3 21.28 -18.65 -39.93
CA LEU A 3 21.72 -17.30 -39.66
C LEU A 3 23.24 -17.26 -39.79
N THR A 4 23.73 -17.00 -41.00
CA THR A 4 25.13 -16.64 -41.23
C THR A 4 25.37 -15.20 -40.75
N ILE A 5 26.09 -15.07 -39.63
CA ILE A 5 26.63 -13.80 -39.14
C ILE A 5 27.64 -13.30 -40.20
N PRO A 6 27.62 -12.01 -40.62
CA PRO A 6 28.59 -11.50 -41.58
C PRO A 6 30.01 -11.52 -40.99
N SER A 7 31.01 -11.82 -41.82
CA SER A 7 32.42 -11.82 -41.41
C SER A 7 32.91 -10.40 -41.05
N PRO A 8 33.92 -10.26 -40.16
CA PRO A 8 34.30 -8.99 -39.56
C PRO A 8 35.23 -8.12 -40.42
N GLU A 9 35.15 -8.20 -41.76
CA GLU A 9 36.18 -7.63 -42.65
C GLU A 9 35.77 -6.36 -43.43
N VAL A 10 34.65 -5.72 -43.12
CA VAL A 10 34.33 -4.39 -43.66
C VAL A 10 34.50 -3.32 -42.58
N CYS A 11 35.73 -3.10 -42.14
CA CYS A 11 36.12 -1.97 -41.28
C CYS A 11 37.64 -1.71 -41.34
N LYS A 12 38.18 -1.54 -42.56
CA LYS A 12 39.54 -1.00 -42.76
C LYS A 12 39.46 0.51 -42.99
N GLY A 13 39.39 1.24 -41.88
CA GLY A 13 39.68 2.66 -41.75
C GLY A 13 40.59 2.88 -40.54
N ASN A 14 41.58 3.77 -40.68
CA ASN A 14 42.77 4.02 -39.84
C ASN A 14 42.72 3.60 -38.35
N GLU A 15 43.76 2.88 -37.92
CA GLU A 15 43.91 2.27 -36.58
C GLU A 15 44.32 3.22 -35.44
N GLN A 16 44.54 4.52 -35.68
CA GLN A 16 45.08 5.45 -34.67
C GLN A 16 44.06 6.30 -33.89
N THR A 17 42.76 6.16 -34.14
CA THR A 17 41.69 6.86 -33.39
C THR A 17 40.49 5.95 -33.09
N ARG A 18 40.73 4.68 -32.73
CA ARG A 18 39.64 3.80 -32.27
C ARG A 18 39.32 4.09 -30.80
N PHE A 19 38.22 4.80 -30.57
CA PHE A 19 37.59 4.93 -29.26
C PHE A 19 37.27 3.52 -28.72
N ASN A 20 38.07 3.01 -27.78
CA ASN A 20 37.87 1.69 -27.19
C ASN A 20 36.79 1.80 -26.12
N ILE A 21 35.58 1.36 -26.46
CA ILE A 21 34.36 1.47 -25.64
C ILE A 21 34.50 0.78 -24.27
N LEU A 22 35.43 -0.17 -24.14
CA LEU A 22 35.72 -0.90 -22.90
C LEU A 22 36.68 -0.15 -21.96
N ASN A 23 37.38 0.88 -22.46
CA ASN A 23 38.40 1.63 -21.72
C ASN A 23 37.98 3.07 -21.40
N ALA A 24 36.80 3.51 -21.82
CA ALA A 24 36.29 4.84 -21.45
C ALA A 24 35.94 4.85 -19.96
N PRO A 25 36.56 5.72 -19.13
CA PRO A 25 36.27 5.72 -17.71
C PRO A 25 34.80 6.10 -17.49
N ASN A 26 34.07 5.22 -16.78
CA ASN A 26 32.65 5.38 -16.45
C ASN A 26 32.32 6.71 -15.74
N GLU A 27 33.32 7.39 -15.18
CA GLU A 27 33.17 8.63 -14.41
C GLU A 27 32.55 9.78 -15.21
N ASN A 28 32.69 9.79 -16.54
CA ASN A 28 32.12 10.83 -17.40
C ASN A 28 30.80 10.43 -18.08
N TRP A 29 30.35 9.18 -17.92
CA TRP A 29 29.11 8.74 -18.56
C TRP A 29 27.90 9.50 -18.01
N ASN A 30 26.98 9.85 -18.90
CA ASN A 30 25.75 10.61 -18.62
C ASN A 30 26.02 12.03 -18.10
N LYS A 31 27.25 12.54 -18.26
CA LYS A 31 27.62 13.90 -17.87
C LYS A 31 27.13 14.91 -18.89
N ILE A 32 26.51 15.98 -18.40
CA ILE A 32 26.08 17.12 -19.20
C ILE A 32 27.31 17.92 -19.58
N LEU A 33 27.70 17.84 -20.86
CA LEU A 33 28.82 18.59 -21.43
C LEU A 33 28.44 20.04 -21.67
N GLU A 34 27.20 20.28 -22.05
CA GLU A 34 26.67 21.60 -22.38
C GLU A 34 25.18 21.63 -22.11
N LYS A 35 24.70 22.76 -21.60
CA LYS A 35 23.28 23.06 -21.45
C LYS A 35 23.03 24.42 -22.08
N VAL A 36 22.08 24.48 -23.01
CA VAL A 36 21.66 25.71 -23.67
C VAL A 36 20.19 25.97 -23.36
N ASP A 37 19.93 27.15 -22.81
CA ASP A 37 18.58 27.64 -22.57
C ASP A 37 18.04 28.26 -23.85
N ILE A 38 17.35 27.45 -24.68
CA ILE A 38 16.75 27.91 -25.94
C ILE A 38 15.65 28.95 -25.66
N SER A 39 14.79 28.65 -24.68
CA SER A 39 13.78 29.57 -24.17
C SER A 39 13.57 29.34 -22.68
N PRO A 40 12.69 30.12 -22.00
CA PRO A 40 12.38 29.86 -20.60
C PRO A 40 11.91 28.43 -20.35
N ALA A 41 11.14 27.87 -21.29
CA ALA A 41 10.55 26.54 -21.18
C ALA A 41 11.32 25.43 -21.90
N ILE A 42 12.26 25.73 -22.82
CA ILE A 42 12.94 24.72 -23.63
C ILE A 42 14.44 24.74 -23.38
N LYS A 43 15.01 23.57 -23.09
CA LYS A 43 16.42 23.36 -22.79
C LYS A 43 17.02 22.32 -23.74
N GLU A 44 18.21 22.61 -24.24
CA GLU A 44 19.03 21.68 -25.03
C GLU A 44 20.18 21.18 -24.16
N PHE A 45 20.38 19.87 -24.14
CA PHE A 45 21.44 19.22 -23.38
C PHE A 45 22.32 18.41 -24.31
N LYS A 46 23.62 18.70 -24.29
CA LYS A 46 24.64 17.83 -24.86
C LYS A 46 25.17 16.92 -23.75
N VAL A 47 24.98 15.62 -23.89
CA VAL A 47 25.32 14.64 -22.85
C VAL A 47 26.31 13.62 -23.40
N TYR A 48 27.34 13.33 -22.61
CA TYR A 48 28.36 12.36 -22.96
C TYR A 48 27.84 10.93 -22.78
N CYS A 49 27.55 10.27 -23.90
CA CYS A 49 27.02 8.92 -23.97
C CYS A 49 27.68 8.18 -25.16
N PRO A 50 28.98 7.82 -25.06
CA PRO A 50 29.78 7.42 -26.22
C PRO A 50 29.24 6.17 -26.93
N THR A 51 28.68 5.22 -26.16
CA THR A 51 28.04 4.04 -26.71
C THR A 51 26.78 4.38 -27.50
N ILE A 52 25.96 5.28 -26.97
CA ILE A 52 24.71 5.68 -27.63
C ILE A 52 25.03 6.46 -28.90
N ALA A 53 25.89 7.48 -28.79
CA ALA A 53 26.29 8.33 -29.91
C ALA A 53 26.86 7.52 -31.08
N ARG A 54 27.66 6.48 -30.78
CA ARG A 54 28.25 5.60 -31.79
C ARG A 54 27.23 4.80 -32.59
N PHE A 55 26.08 4.44 -32.03
CA PHE A 55 25.09 3.57 -32.68
C PHE A 55 23.78 4.29 -33.04
N ALA A 56 23.58 5.52 -32.57
CA ALA A 56 22.40 6.32 -32.84
C ALA A 56 22.14 6.45 -34.36
N LYS A 57 20.86 6.38 -34.72
CA LYS A 57 20.32 6.65 -36.05
C LYS A 57 19.15 7.63 -35.92
N ALA A 58 18.82 8.30 -37.03
CA ALA A 58 17.61 9.14 -37.08
C ALA A 58 16.36 8.32 -36.70
N GLY A 59 15.41 8.95 -36.01
CA GLY A 59 14.18 8.30 -35.53
C GLY A 59 14.30 7.57 -34.18
N GLN A 60 15.51 7.38 -33.66
CA GLN A 60 15.72 6.66 -32.39
C GLN A 60 15.68 7.58 -31.16
N PHE A 61 15.34 7.00 -30.01
CA PHE A 61 15.20 7.70 -28.75
C PHE A 61 16.02 7.04 -27.62
N ILE A 62 16.01 7.66 -26.46
CA ILE A 62 16.62 7.18 -25.21
C ILE A 62 15.58 7.23 -24.08
N VAL A 63 15.81 6.48 -23.01
CA VAL A 63 15.08 6.64 -21.75
C VAL A 63 16.01 7.24 -20.71
N VAL A 64 15.57 8.31 -20.05
CA VAL A 64 16.34 9.09 -19.08
C VAL A 64 15.71 8.99 -17.70
N ARG A 65 16.56 8.88 -16.67
CA ARG A 65 16.18 9.00 -15.25
C ARG A 65 17.20 9.86 -14.51
N VAL A 66 16.73 10.87 -13.77
CA VAL A 66 17.59 11.86 -13.10
C VAL A 66 18.25 11.31 -11.85
N ASP A 67 17.48 10.61 -11.01
CA ASP A 67 17.91 10.01 -9.73
C ASP A 67 17.13 8.72 -9.44
N GLU A 68 17.38 8.06 -8.29
CA GLU A 68 16.76 6.78 -7.94
C GLU A 68 15.23 6.83 -7.78
N ASN A 69 14.67 8.00 -7.46
CA ASN A 69 13.24 8.22 -7.19
C ASN A 69 12.50 8.84 -8.39
N ALA A 70 13.23 9.28 -9.42
CA ALA A 70 12.65 9.91 -10.60
C ALA A 70 11.96 8.91 -11.55
N GLU A 71 10.98 9.40 -12.29
CA GLU A 71 10.35 8.68 -13.39
C GLU A 71 11.37 8.38 -14.51
N ARG A 72 11.16 7.28 -15.23
CA ARG A 72 11.85 6.98 -16.49
C ARG A 72 11.08 7.62 -17.64
N ILE A 73 11.66 8.62 -18.30
CA ILE A 73 10.99 9.32 -19.41
C ILE A 73 11.69 9.08 -20.75
N PRO A 74 10.95 8.86 -21.85
CA PRO A 74 11.52 8.77 -23.19
C PRO A 74 11.86 10.18 -23.74
N LEU A 75 13.04 10.32 -24.34
CA LEU A 75 13.48 11.53 -25.04
C LEU A 75 14.14 11.17 -26.36
N THR A 76 13.84 11.89 -27.43
CA THR A 76 14.45 11.61 -28.73
C THR A 76 15.90 12.07 -28.79
N ILE A 77 16.73 11.34 -29.56
CA ILE A 77 18.08 11.77 -29.91
C ILE A 77 17.97 12.83 -31.01
N ALA A 78 18.15 14.10 -30.66
CA ALA A 78 17.96 15.24 -31.56
C ALA A 78 19.22 15.55 -32.40
N ASP A 79 20.40 15.20 -31.90
CA ASP A 79 21.64 15.16 -32.67
C ASP A 79 22.67 14.25 -31.97
N PHE A 80 23.77 13.93 -32.62
CA PHE A 80 24.84 13.13 -32.03
C PHE A 80 26.16 13.31 -32.79
N ASP A 81 27.28 13.10 -32.09
CA ASP A 81 28.61 13.04 -32.66
C ASP A 81 29.27 11.72 -32.29
N ARG A 82 29.57 10.90 -33.31
CA ARG A 82 30.12 9.56 -33.14
C ARG A 82 31.58 9.58 -32.65
N GLU A 83 32.34 10.61 -32.99
CA GLU A 83 33.76 10.72 -32.64
C GLU A 83 33.93 11.34 -31.25
N ALA A 84 33.20 12.43 -30.98
CA ALA A 84 33.22 13.11 -29.70
C ALA A 84 32.37 12.40 -28.63
N GLY A 85 31.50 11.46 -29.01
CA GLY A 85 30.80 10.56 -28.10
C GLY A 85 29.62 11.18 -27.34
N TRP A 86 29.03 12.25 -27.86
CA TRP A 86 27.89 12.91 -27.24
C TRP A 86 26.61 12.79 -28.06
N ILE A 87 25.49 12.89 -27.36
CA ILE A 87 24.14 13.03 -27.93
C ILE A 87 23.53 14.35 -27.47
N THR A 88 22.63 14.90 -28.28
CA THR A 88 21.84 16.08 -27.96
C THR A 88 20.39 15.66 -27.72
N MET A 89 19.82 16.13 -26.62
CA MET A 89 18.40 16.01 -26.32
C MET A 89 17.81 17.40 -26.09
N VAL A 90 16.57 17.60 -26.54
CA VAL A 90 15.82 18.84 -26.29
C VAL A 90 14.59 18.48 -25.48
N ILE A 91 14.37 19.21 -24.39
CA ILE A 91 13.28 18.96 -23.45
C ILE A 91 12.55 20.26 -23.13
N GLN A 92 11.23 20.14 -22.98
CA GLN A 92 10.39 21.23 -22.52
C GLN A 92 10.05 21.02 -21.04
N ASP A 93 10.21 22.06 -20.23
CA ASP A 93 9.85 22.08 -18.82
C ASP A 93 8.33 22.21 -18.63
N VAL A 94 7.64 21.06 -18.50
CA VAL A 94 6.17 20.99 -18.43
C VAL A 94 5.63 20.13 -17.28
N GLY A 95 6.41 19.17 -16.78
CA GLY A 95 6.05 18.24 -15.70
C GLY A 95 7.19 18.07 -14.69
N VAL A 96 6.95 17.26 -13.65
CA VAL A 96 7.90 17.07 -12.54
C VAL A 96 9.27 16.59 -13.02
N SER A 97 9.31 15.51 -13.81
CA SER A 97 10.59 14.95 -14.26
C SER A 97 11.29 15.80 -15.31
N SER A 98 10.55 16.49 -16.19
CA SER A 98 11.17 17.46 -17.09
C SER A 98 11.75 18.65 -16.32
N HIS A 99 11.11 19.08 -15.23
CA HIS A 99 11.60 20.16 -14.38
C HIS A 99 12.88 19.76 -13.65
N GLN A 100 12.95 18.52 -13.14
CA GLN A 100 14.15 17.95 -12.53
C GLN A 100 15.32 17.92 -13.53
N ILE A 101 15.07 17.46 -14.75
CA ILE A 101 16.09 17.46 -15.83
C ILE A 101 16.51 18.89 -16.16
N CYS A 102 15.55 19.79 -16.36
CA CYS A 102 15.80 21.19 -16.70
C CYS A 102 16.55 21.94 -15.59
N SER A 103 16.49 21.47 -14.35
CA SER A 103 17.22 22.04 -13.21
C SER A 103 18.69 21.63 -13.17
N LEU A 104 19.07 20.54 -13.85
CA LEU A 104 20.47 20.13 -13.93
C LEU A 104 21.32 21.18 -14.64
N GLN A 105 22.57 21.27 -14.24
CA GLN A 105 23.56 22.22 -14.75
C GLN A 105 24.68 21.50 -15.50
N GLN A 106 25.40 22.25 -16.34
CA GLN A 106 26.59 21.75 -16.99
C GLN A 106 27.58 21.16 -15.98
N GLY A 107 28.17 20.01 -16.32
CA GLY A 107 29.08 19.26 -15.45
C GLY A 107 28.39 18.27 -14.51
N GLN A 108 27.07 18.38 -14.30
CA GLN A 108 26.30 17.38 -13.54
C GLN A 108 26.01 16.14 -14.41
N ARG A 109 25.48 15.09 -13.77
CA ARG A 109 25.22 13.79 -14.37
C ARG A 109 23.74 13.42 -14.19
N MET A 110 23.16 12.80 -15.21
CA MET A 110 21.90 12.06 -15.09
C MET A 110 22.20 10.64 -14.58
N GLN A 111 21.39 10.13 -13.64
CA GLN A 111 21.60 8.80 -13.07
C GLN A 111 21.64 7.72 -14.14
N ASP A 112 20.62 7.65 -15.00
CA ASP A 112 20.50 6.62 -16.04
C ASP A 112 20.13 7.23 -17.40
N ILE A 113 20.82 6.77 -18.45
CA ILE A 113 20.46 7.00 -19.86
C ILE A 113 20.58 5.68 -20.60
N VAL A 114 19.48 5.22 -21.19
CA VAL A 114 19.40 3.92 -21.88
C VAL A 114 19.05 4.14 -23.34
N GLY A 115 19.87 3.60 -24.25
CA GLY A 115 19.58 3.52 -25.68
C GLY A 115 20.80 3.27 -26.56
N PRO A 116 20.72 3.55 -27.87
CA PRO A 116 19.54 4.04 -28.58
C PRO A 116 18.44 2.96 -28.62
N LEU A 117 17.18 3.39 -28.53
CA LEU A 117 15.98 2.54 -28.53
C LEU A 117 15.07 2.94 -29.70
N GLY A 118 14.13 2.05 -30.02
CA GLY A 118 13.21 2.22 -31.14
C GLY A 118 13.83 1.90 -32.50
N HIS A 119 12.96 1.79 -33.49
CA HIS A 119 13.32 1.57 -34.88
C HIS A 119 13.87 2.88 -35.49
N ALA A 120 14.95 2.79 -36.28
CA ALA A 120 15.45 3.92 -37.04
C ALA A 120 14.49 4.32 -38.18
N SER A 121 14.47 5.59 -38.56
CA SER A 121 13.61 6.06 -39.64
C SER A 121 13.91 5.36 -40.97
N GLU A 122 12.88 5.19 -41.79
CA GLU A 122 13.02 4.76 -43.17
C GLU A 122 13.60 5.92 -44.01
N LEU A 123 14.80 5.71 -44.54
CA LEU A 123 15.57 6.73 -45.24
C LEU A 123 15.89 6.25 -46.67
N GLU A 124 15.10 6.71 -47.63
CA GLU A 124 15.31 6.47 -49.06
C GLU A 124 15.21 7.80 -49.83
N ASN A 125 15.55 7.76 -51.12
CA ASN A 125 15.25 8.87 -52.03
C ASN A 125 13.83 8.71 -52.58
N PHE A 126 12.86 9.32 -51.90
CA PHE A 126 11.45 9.28 -52.26
C PHE A 126 11.08 10.30 -53.35
N GLY A 127 11.86 11.37 -53.50
CA GLY A 127 11.55 12.52 -54.35
C GLY A 127 11.35 13.79 -53.53
N THR A 128 10.13 14.32 -53.48
CA THR A 128 9.79 15.49 -52.65
C THR A 128 9.20 15.07 -51.32
N VAL A 129 9.84 15.45 -50.23
CA VAL A 129 9.41 15.12 -48.86
C VAL A 129 9.09 16.39 -48.09
N VAL A 130 7.87 16.47 -47.54
CA VAL A 130 7.49 17.55 -46.64
C VAL A 130 7.73 17.13 -45.19
N CYS A 131 8.62 17.84 -44.50
CA CYS A 131 8.97 17.60 -43.11
C CYS A 131 8.28 18.64 -42.21
N ILE A 132 7.36 18.21 -41.35
CA ILE A 132 6.53 19.09 -40.52
C ILE A 132 6.88 18.92 -39.04
N GLY A 133 7.46 19.96 -38.44
CA GLY A 133 7.91 19.98 -37.05
C GLY A 133 7.06 20.90 -36.19
N GLY A 134 6.36 20.37 -35.19
CA GLY A 134 5.51 21.13 -34.28
C GLY A 134 6.13 21.31 -32.89
N GLY A 135 6.49 22.53 -32.51
CA GLY A 135 7.07 22.87 -31.20
C GLY A 135 8.28 21.99 -30.88
N LEU A 136 8.23 21.24 -29.78
CA LEU A 136 9.31 20.30 -29.41
C LEU A 136 9.56 19.21 -30.47
N GLY A 137 8.58 18.93 -31.35
CA GLY A 137 8.72 18.01 -32.49
C GLY A 137 9.74 18.43 -33.55
N ILE A 138 10.25 19.67 -33.51
CA ILE A 138 11.34 20.12 -34.39
C ILE A 138 12.64 19.36 -34.08
N ALA A 139 12.93 19.11 -32.80
CA ALA A 139 14.12 18.41 -32.37
C ALA A 139 14.25 16.96 -32.91
N PRO A 140 13.24 16.09 -32.76
CA PRO A 140 13.27 14.75 -33.33
C PRO A 140 13.20 14.74 -34.86
N LEU A 141 12.62 15.77 -35.49
CA LEU A 141 12.53 15.86 -36.95
C LEU A 141 13.86 16.23 -37.61
N HIS A 142 14.67 17.07 -36.98
CA HIS A 142 15.96 17.53 -37.49
C HIS A 142 16.89 16.39 -38.01
N PRO A 143 17.20 15.32 -37.24
CA PRO A 143 18.08 14.26 -37.72
C PRO A 143 17.47 13.47 -38.89
N ILE A 144 16.14 13.35 -38.95
CA ILE A 144 15.42 12.68 -40.03
C ILE A 144 15.49 13.53 -41.30
N GLN A 145 15.20 14.82 -41.17
CA GLN A 145 15.25 15.78 -42.26
C GLN A 145 16.65 15.88 -42.88
N ARG A 146 17.68 15.99 -42.04
CA ARG A 146 19.09 15.97 -42.47
C ARG A 146 19.39 14.71 -43.27
N ALA A 147 19.02 13.54 -42.74
CA ALA A 147 19.28 12.27 -43.41
C ALA A 147 18.50 12.12 -44.72
N LEU A 148 17.25 12.60 -44.81
CA LEU A 148 16.48 12.63 -46.06
C LEU A 148 17.12 13.57 -47.10
N LYS A 149 17.62 14.73 -46.67
CA LYS A 149 18.34 15.66 -47.54
C LYS A 149 19.63 15.05 -48.08
N GLU A 150 20.39 14.38 -47.21
CA GLU A 150 21.61 13.63 -47.57
C GLU A 150 21.32 12.45 -48.52
N ALA A 151 20.13 11.82 -48.41
CA ALA A 151 19.69 10.77 -49.34
C ALA A 151 19.29 11.31 -50.73
N GLY A 152 19.28 12.64 -50.93
CA GLY A 152 19.01 13.29 -52.21
C GLY A 152 17.56 13.70 -52.44
N ASN A 153 16.73 13.75 -51.40
CA ASN A 153 15.36 14.24 -51.51
C ASN A 153 15.30 15.77 -51.68
N HIS A 154 14.24 16.25 -52.33
CA HIS A 154 13.82 17.65 -52.25
C HIS A 154 13.00 17.86 -50.98
N VAL A 155 13.54 18.62 -50.02
CA VAL A 155 12.98 18.72 -48.67
C VAL A 155 12.28 20.06 -48.49
N ILE A 156 10.97 20.02 -48.22
CA ILE A 156 10.17 21.19 -47.87
C ILE A 156 9.85 21.12 -46.38
N SER A 157 10.30 22.10 -45.61
CA SER A 157 10.14 22.09 -44.16
C SER A 157 9.05 23.07 -43.73
N ILE A 158 8.18 22.61 -42.84
CA ILE A 158 7.13 23.43 -42.23
C ILE A 158 7.32 23.35 -40.72
N LEU A 159 7.75 24.45 -40.11
CA LEU A 159 7.91 24.56 -38.66
C LEU A 159 6.69 25.28 -38.09
N GLY A 160 6.03 24.64 -37.13
CA GLY A 160 4.84 25.14 -36.45
C GLY A 160 5.07 25.32 -34.97
N ALA A 161 4.57 26.39 -34.37
CA ALA A 161 4.54 26.55 -32.92
C ALA A 161 3.33 27.38 -32.47
N ARG A 162 2.96 27.31 -31.20
CA ARG A 162 1.87 28.15 -30.67
C ARG A 162 2.25 29.65 -30.71
N ASN A 163 3.53 29.92 -30.44
CA ASN A 163 4.13 31.25 -30.42
C ASN A 163 5.65 31.12 -30.68
N GLN A 164 6.33 32.26 -30.86
CA GLN A 164 7.76 32.34 -31.14
C GLN A 164 8.64 31.69 -30.05
N ASP A 165 8.21 31.69 -28.78
CA ASP A 165 9.03 31.20 -27.65
C ASP A 165 9.16 29.67 -27.62
N LEU A 166 8.29 28.98 -28.38
CA LEU A 166 8.31 27.54 -28.55
C LEU A 166 8.94 27.11 -29.89
N LEU A 167 9.39 28.06 -30.69
CA LEU A 167 10.03 27.83 -31.97
C LEU A 167 11.56 27.92 -31.80
N PHE A 168 12.27 26.94 -32.34
CA PHE A 168 13.73 26.88 -32.23
C PHE A 168 14.34 26.16 -33.44
N TRP A 169 15.66 26.32 -33.59
CA TRP A 169 16.44 25.69 -34.66
C TRP A 169 15.99 26.03 -36.09
N GLU A 170 15.34 27.18 -36.32
CA GLU A 170 14.95 27.63 -37.66
C GLU A 170 16.14 27.58 -38.64
N GLU A 171 17.31 28.11 -38.25
CA GLU A 171 18.51 28.11 -39.07
C GLU A 171 19.06 26.69 -39.32
N ARG A 172 19.07 25.82 -38.29
CA ARG A 172 19.54 24.43 -38.42
C ARG A 172 18.63 23.63 -39.36
N MET A 173 17.32 23.80 -39.22
CA MET A 173 16.33 23.19 -40.10
C MET A 173 16.48 23.73 -41.52
N GLY A 174 16.58 25.04 -41.70
CA GLY A 174 16.75 25.66 -43.01
C GLY A 174 18.00 25.19 -43.75
N ALA A 175 19.10 24.91 -43.03
CA ALA A 175 20.32 24.38 -43.61
C ALA A 175 20.16 22.97 -44.23
N CYS A 176 19.14 22.21 -43.80
CA CYS A 176 18.78 20.91 -44.38
C CYS A 176 17.43 20.92 -45.11
N SER A 177 16.99 22.09 -45.59
CA SER A 177 15.77 22.27 -46.39
C SER A 177 16.09 22.89 -47.75
N ASP A 178 15.29 22.57 -48.77
CA ASP A 178 15.24 23.37 -50.01
C ASP A 178 14.27 24.54 -49.89
N GLN A 179 13.22 24.37 -49.09
CA GLN A 179 12.22 25.39 -48.79
C GLN A 179 11.85 25.33 -47.31
N LEU A 180 11.72 26.48 -46.65
CA LEU A 180 11.34 26.56 -45.25
C LEU A 180 10.15 27.51 -45.08
N SER A 181 9.08 27.01 -44.47
CA SER A 181 7.93 27.79 -44.03
C SER A 181 7.86 27.76 -42.50
N VAL A 182 7.70 28.91 -41.89
CA VAL A 182 7.49 29.06 -40.44
C VAL A 182 6.09 29.57 -40.20
N VAL A 183 5.36 28.90 -39.31
CA VAL A 183 3.98 29.21 -38.99
C VAL A 183 3.79 29.26 -37.48
N THR A 184 3.12 30.29 -36.97
CA THR A 184 2.71 30.36 -35.57
C THR A 184 1.21 30.57 -35.42
N ASP A 185 0.59 29.93 -34.42
CA ASP A 185 -0.86 30.03 -34.19
C ASP A 185 -1.29 31.48 -33.92
N ASP A 186 -0.47 32.22 -33.16
CA ASP A 186 -0.73 33.62 -32.80
C ASP A 186 -0.20 34.65 -33.82
N GLY A 187 0.67 34.24 -34.74
CA GLY A 187 1.33 35.11 -35.73
C GLY A 187 2.55 35.86 -35.19
N SER A 188 3.11 35.46 -34.03
CA SER A 188 4.30 36.07 -33.44
C SER A 188 5.57 35.88 -34.28
N ARG A 189 5.64 34.83 -35.10
CA ARG A 189 6.77 34.56 -36.03
C ARG A 189 6.28 33.85 -37.28
N GLY A 190 6.77 34.27 -38.44
CA GLY A 190 6.37 33.69 -39.73
C GLY A 190 4.91 34.02 -40.10
N GLU A 191 4.23 33.08 -40.76
CA GLU A 191 2.82 33.25 -41.11
C GLU A 191 1.91 32.89 -39.94
N LYS A 192 0.79 33.62 -39.78
CA LYS A 192 -0.23 33.28 -38.80
C LYS A 192 -1.09 32.11 -39.30
N GLY A 193 -1.18 31.03 -38.52
CA GLY A 193 -2.06 29.90 -38.83
C GLY A 193 -1.56 28.59 -38.27
N PHE A 194 -2.01 27.48 -38.86
CA PHE A 194 -1.56 26.14 -38.51
C PHE A 194 -0.66 25.58 -39.61
N VAL A 195 0.18 24.59 -39.27
CA VAL A 195 1.07 23.90 -40.24
C VAL A 195 0.30 23.32 -41.43
N THR A 196 -0.97 22.95 -41.24
CA THR A 196 -1.83 22.43 -42.31
C THR A 196 -2.22 23.49 -43.34
N HIS A 197 -2.28 24.78 -42.97
CA HIS A 197 -2.46 25.84 -43.95
C HIS A 197 -1.24 25.97 -44.86
N ALA A 198 -0.03 25.87 -44.30
CA ALA A 198 1.20 25.87 -45.10
C ALA A 198 1.30 24.60 -45.96
N LEU A 199 0.95 23.43 -45.43
CA LEU A 199 0.90 22.19 -46.21
C LEU A 199 -0.11 22.30 -47.37
N GLN A 200 -1.30 22.86 -47.11
CA GLN A 200 -2.31 23.08 -48.14
C GLN A 200 -1.78 23.98 -49.26
N LYS A 201 -1.03 25.05 -48.94
CA LYS A 201 -0.40 25.90 -49.98
C LYS A 201 0.58 25.13 -50.87
N VAL A 202 1.34 24.19 -50.31
CA VAL A 202 2.26 23.33 -51.09
C VAL A 202 1.49 22.35 -51.98
N ILE A 203 0.35 21.84 -51.50
CA ILE A 203 -0.55 21.00 -52.30
C ILE A 203 -1.16 21.83 -53.44
N ASP A 204 -1.66 23.02 -53.13
CA ASP A 204 -2.34 23.92 -54.07
C ASP A 204 -1.38 24.51 -55.13
N SER A 205 -0.07 24.59 -54.84
CA SER A 205 0.93 25.01 -55.83
C SER A 205 1.16 23.99 -56.95
N GLY A 206 0.57 22.79 -56.84
CA GLY A 206 0.76 21.69 -57.80
C GLY A 206 2.09 20.96 -57.61
N THR A 207 2.78 21.17 -56.49
CA THR A 207 4.01 20.45 -56.17
C THR A 207 3.68 19.00 -55.84
N LYS A 208 4.27 18.04 -56.56
CA LYS A 208 4.12 16.61 -56.26
C LYS A 208 4.82 16.31 -54.93
N ILE A 209 4.07 15.83 -53.94
CA ILE A 209 4.60 15.40 -52.63
C ILE A 209 4.63 13.87 -52.61
N ASP A 210 5.82 13.29 -52.48
CA ASP A 210 6.01 11.83 -52.44
C ASP A 210 5.88 11.27 -51.02
N ARG A 211 6.20 12.09 -49.99
CA ARG A 211 6.05 11.71 -48.58
C ARG A 211 5.88 12.92 -47.67
N VAL A 212 5.12 12.75 -46.59
CA VAL A 212 5.04 13.67 -45.46
C VAL A 212 5.59 12.99 -44.22
N VAL A 213 6.48 13.65 -43.48
CA VAL A 213 6.93 13.23 -42.16
C VAL A 213 6.51 14.32 -41.17
N ALA A 214 5.63 13.99 -40.22
CA ALA A 214 5.11 14.97 -39.27
C ALA A 214 5.39 14.55 -37.82
N ILE A 215 6.00 15.44 -37.05
CA ILE A 215 6.34 15.20 -35.65
C ILE A 215 6.00 16.43 -34.83
N GLY A 216 5.18 16.27 -33.78
CA GLY A 216 4.78 17.36 -32.92
C GLY A 216 3.60 16.98 -32.02
N PRO A 217 2.78 17.94 -31.57
CA PRO A 217 1.63 17.65 -30.75
C PRO A 217 0.71 16.60 -31.41
N PRO A 218 0.20 15.60 -30.65
CA PRO A 218 -0.74 14.60 -31.14
C PRO A 218 -1.86 15.12 -32.04
N ILE A 219 -2.47 16.24 -31.67
CA ILE A 219 -3.55 16.85 -32.45
C ILE A 219 -3.07 17.41 -33.79
N MET A 220 -1.86 17.99 -33.83
CA MET A 220 -1.26 18.47 -35.08
C MET A 220 -1.03 17.30 -36.04
N MET A 221 -0.47 16.21 -35.54
CA MET A 221 -0.22 15.00 -36.34
C MET A 221 -1.52 14.41 -36.88
N ARG A 222 -2.60 14.35 -36.08
CA ARG A 222 -3.93 13.94 -36.55
C ARG A 222 -4.46 14.85 -37.66
N VAL A 223 -4.40 16.18 -37.49
CA VAL A 223 -4.93 17.10 -38.51
C VAL A 223 -4.11 17.04 -39.81
N VAL A 224 -2.79 16.87 -39.72
CA VAL A 224 -1.94 16.59 -40.90
C VAL A 224 -2.35 15.28 -41.56
N THR A 225 -2.58 14.22 -40.78
CA THR A 225 -3.04 12.91 -41.25
C THR A 225 -4.36 13.01 -42.02
N ASP A 226 -5.33 13.75 -41.46
CA ASP A 226 -6.65 13.92 -42.05
C ASP A 226 -6.58 14.74 -43.35
N LEU A 227 -5.68 15.73 -43.43
CA LEU A 227 -5.42 16.49 -44.64
C LEU A 227 -4.77 15.61 -45.72
N THR A 228 -3.65 14.94 -45.41
CA THR A 228 -2.92 14.14 -46.40
C THR A 228 -3.71 12.94 -46.90
N ARG A 229 -4.63 12.41 -46.08
CA ARG A 229 -5.55 11.33 -46.50
C ARG A 229 -6.45 11.75 -47.66
N GLN A 230 -6.86 13.01 -47.74
CA GLN A 230 -7.73 13.53 -48.82
C GLN A 230 -7.01 13.55 -50.17
N TYR A 231 -5.68 13.60 -50.15
CA TYR A 231 -4.82 13.68 -51.33
C TYR A 231 -4.00 12.39 -51.55
N GLU A 232 -4.28 11.34 -50.76
CA GLU A 232 -3.59 10.04 -50.82
C GLU A 232 -2.06 10.15 -50.68
N ILE A 233 -1.57 11.14 -49.92
CA ILE A 233 -0.13 11.38 -49.74
C ILE A 233 0.40 10.48 -48.61
N PRO A 234 1.41 9.62 -48.86
CA PRO A 234 2.02 8.79 -47.82
C PRO A 234 2.52 9.63 -46.65
N THR A 235 2.06 9.32 -45.44
CA THR A 235 2.32 10.14 -44.25
C THR A 235 2.82 9.29 -43.09
N ILE A 236 4.00 9.64 -42.57
CA ILE A 236 4.60 9.03 -41.39
C ILE A 236 4.53 10.02 -40.23
N VAL A 237 4.14 9.52 -39.05
CA VAL A 237 4.15 10.28 -37.80
C VAL A 237 4.98 9.58 -36.75
N SER A 238 5.71 10.35 -35.94
CA SER A 238 6.47 9.81 -34.80
C SER A 238 5.67 9.99 -33.51
N LEU A 239 5.28 8.88 -32.89
CA LEU A 239 4.43 8.88 -31.71
C LEU A 239 5.27 8.90 -30.43
N ASN A 240 4.86 9.75 -29.49
CA ASN A 240 5.35 9.74 -28.12
C ASN A 240 4.26 9.15 -27.20
N THR A 241 4.17 7.82 -27.12
CA THR A 241 3.25 7.12 -26.21
C THR A 241 3.81 7.05 -24.79
N ILE A 242 2.94 6.75 -23.82
CA ILE A 242 3.34 6.43 -22.44
C ILE A 242 4.34 5.25 -22.47
N MET A 243 5.55 5.47 -21.96
CA MET A 243 6.65 4.50 -22.09
C MET A 243 7.52 4.50 -20.85
N VAL A 244 7.76 3.31 -20.27
CA VAL A 244 8.53 3.15 -19.01
C VAL A 244 9.85 2.43 -19.25
N ASP A 245 9.80 1.21 -19.80
CA ASP A 245 11.01 0.40 -19.99
C ASP A 245 11.77 0.75 -21.28
N GLY A 246 11.05 1.06 -22.36
CA GLY A 246 11.59 1.39 -23.69
C GLY A 246 12.06 0.20 -24.54
N THR A 247 11.88 -1.03 -24.06
CA THR A 247 12.29 -2.30 -24.70
C THR A 247 11.13 -3.24 -25.02
N GLY A 248 9.89 -2.83 -24.73
CA GLY A 248 8.66 -3.59 -24.98
C GLY A 248 8.21 -4.50 -23.84
N MET A 249 8.98 -4.61 -22.75
CA MET A 249 8.67 -5.55 -21.66
C MET A 249 7.44 -5.15 -20.86
N CYS A 250 7.21 -3.85 -20.61
CA CYS A 250 6.08 -3.41 -19.78
C CYS A 250 4.75 -3.34 -20.55
N GLY A 251 4.81 -3.28 -21.88
CA GLY A 251 3.63 -3.11 -22.75
C GLY A 251 2.87 -1.78 -22.57
N GLY A 252 3.44 -0.79 -21.89
CA GLY A 252 2.85 0.54 -21.70
C GLY A 252 2.74 1.33 -23.01
N CYS A 253 3.78 1.23 -23.85
CA CYS A 253 3.95 1.95 -25.12
C CYS A 253 3.03 1.48 -26.25
N ARG A 254 2.03 0.63 -25.96
CA ARG A 254 1.18 0.02 -26.98
C ARG A 254 0.25 1.03 -27.66
N VAL A 255 0.11 0.87 -28.96
CA VAL A 255 -0.74 1.64 -29.88
C VAL A 255 -1.40 0.69 -30.88
N GLU A 256 -2.63 1.00 -31.31
CA GLU A 256 -3.30 0.24 -32.36
C GLU A 256 -3.03 0.87 -33.74
N VAL A 257 -2.47 0.07 -34.65
CA VAL A 257 -2.13 0.47 -36.01
C VAL A 257 -2.62 -0.60 -36.98
N GLY A 258 -3.54 -0.24 -37.88
CA GLY A 258 -4.08 -1.17 -38.88
C GLY A 258 -4.90 -2.31 -38.30
N GLY A 259 -5.49 -2.13 -37.12
CA GLY A 259 -6.23 -3.17 -36.38
C GLY A 259 -5.35 -4.12 -35.58
N GLU A 260 -4.04 -3.91 -35.54
CA GLU A 260 -3.09 -4.70 -34.73
C GLU A 260 -2.51 -3.86 -33.58
N THR A 261 -2.24 -4.52 -32.45
CA THR A 261 -1.46 -3.89 -31.37
C THR A 261 0.02 -3.88 -31.75
N LYS A 262 0.61 -2.68 -31.79
CA LYS A 262 2.05 -2.44 -31.95
C LYS A 262 2.60 -1.77 -30.70
N PHE A 263 3.90 -1.88 -30.47
CA PHE A 263 4.63 -1.27 -29.38
C PHE A 263 5.49 -0.14 -29.91
N THR A 264 5.18 1.11 -29.59
CA THR A 264 5.95 2.30 -30.05
C THR A 264 7.44 2.20 -29.73
N CYS A 265 7.81 1.49 -28.68
CA CYS A 265 9.19 1.34 -28.25
C CYS A 265 10.00 0.27 -29.01
N VAL A 266 9.34 -0.66 -29.71
CA VAL A 266 9.98 -1.80 -30.41
C VAL A 266 9.65 -1.79 -31.90
N ASP A 267 8.38 -1.57 -32.23
CA ASP A 267 7.88 -1.49 -33.60
C ASP A 267 8.01 -0.08 -34.20
N GLY A 268 8.18 0.94 -33.35
CA GLY A 268 8.25 2.36 -33.72
C GLY A 268 9.41 3.09 -33.04
N PRO A 269 9.47 4.44 -33.10
CA PRO A 269 8.32 5.28 -32.80
C PRO A 269 7.53 5.79 -34.02
N GLU A 270 7.97 5.52 -35.24
CA GLU A 270 7.37 6.01 -36.48
C GLU A 270 6.35 5.04 -37.07
N PHE A 271 5.17 5.53 -37.42
CA PHE A 271 4.08 4.73 -37.97
C PHE A 271 3.40 5.42 -39.14
N ASP A 272 2.80 4.60 -40.01
CA ASP A 272 1.86 5.04 -41.05
C ASP A 272 0.67 5.74 -40.39
N ALA A 273 0.59 7.06 -40.60
CA ALA A 273 -0.35 7.92 -39.93
C ALA A 273 -1.81 7.57 -40.27
N HIS A 274 -2.05 7.05 -41.47
CA HIS A 274 -3.38 6.72 -41.96
C HIS A 274 -3.96 5.46 -41.31
N LYS A 275 -3.13 4.65 -40.65
CA LYS A 275 -3.51 3.38 -40.00
C LYS A 275 -3.66 3.48 -38.48
N ILE A 276 -3.30 4.61 -37.87
CA ILE A 276 -3.35 4.79 -36.41
C ILE A 276 -4.80 4.94 -35.95
N ASN A 277 -5.19 4.22 -34.90
CA ASN A 277 -6.42 4.50 -34.15
C ASN A 277 -6.20 5.73 -33.25
N TRP A 278 -6.43 6.91 -33.80
CA TRP A 278 -6.19 8.18 -33.11
C TRP A 278 -7.04 8.35 -31.85
N ASP A 279 -8.30 7.92 -31.86
CA ASP A 279 -9.21 8.09 -30.71
C ASP A 279 -8.74 7.23 -29.52
N LEU A 280 -8.34 5.98 -29.76
CA LEU A 280 -7.74 5.13 -28.73
C LEU A 280 -6.40 5.70 -28.26
N PHE A 281 -5.57 6.21 -29.17
CA PHE A 281 -4.29 6.84 -28.82
C PHE A 281 -4.49 8.05 -27.88
N PHE A 282 -5.44 8.95 -28.16
CA PHE A 282 -5.77 10.07 -27.27
C PHE A 282 -6.29 9.61 -25.92
N SER A 283 -7.18 8.61 -25.91
CA SER A 283 -7.70 8.04 -24.67
C SER A 283 -6.56 7.49 -23.80
N ARG A 284 -5.57 6.82 -24.40
CA ARG A 284 -4.42 6.27 -23.68
C ARG A 284 -3.50 7.37 -23.17
N MET A 285 -3.21 8.39 -23.96
CA MET A 285 -2.38 9.53 -23.53
C MET A 285 -2.96 10.27 -22.32
N GLY A 286 -4.28 10.26 -22.14
CA GLY A 286 -4.94 10.88 -21.00
C GLY A 286 -4.94 10.07 -19.70
N THR A 287 -4.37 8.85 -19.68
CA THR A 287 -4.54 7.88 -18.58
C THR A 287 -4.10 8.42 -17.21
N TYR A 288 -3.00 9.19 -17.15
CA TYR A 288 -2.38 9.64 -15.90
C TYR A 288 -2.48 11.15 -15.66
N ARG A 289 -3.36 11.84 -16.41
CA ARG A 289 -3.42 13.31 -16.41
C ARG A 289 -3.71 13.92 -15.03
N GLU A 290 -4.52 13.24 -14.22
CA GLU A 290 -4.84 13.69 -12.86
C GLU A 290 -3.63 13.52 -11.92
N GLN A 291 -2.94 12.39 -11.99
CA GLN A 291 -1.75 12.09 -11.19
C GLN A 291 -0.58 13.00 -11.56
N GLU A 292 -0.37 13.26 -12.86
CA GLU A 292 0.65 14.21 -13.34
C GLU A 292 0.37 15.62 -12.81
N HIS A 293 -0.88 16.08 -12.86
CA HIS A 293 -1.27 17.38 -12.32
C HIS A 293 -1.06 17.46 -10.80
N GLU A 294 -1.42 16.40 -10.06
CA GLU A 294 -1.21 16.33 -8.61
C GLU A 294 0.28 16.37 -8.26
N ALA A 295 1.11 15.58 -8.95
CA ALA A 295 2.56 15.57 -8.76
C ALA A 295 3.18 16.95 -9.04
N SER A 296 2.74 17.63 -10.11
CA SER A 296 3.18 19.00 -10.44
C SER A 296 2.79 20.02 -9.37
N GLU A 297 1.58 19.94 -8.80
CA GLU A 297 1.16 20.85 -7.72
C GLU A 297 1.93 20.60 -6.41
N ILE A 298 2.21 19.33 -6.08
CA ILE A 298 3.06 18.96 -4.95
C ILE A 298 4.48 19.49 -5.15
N ALA A 299 5.09 19.27 -6.31
CA ALA A 299 6.44 19.73 -6.63
C ALA A 299 6.54 21.27 -6.62
N ALA A 300 5.48 21.98 -7.01
CA ALA A 300 5.42 23.45 -6.97
C ALA A 300 5.24 24.04 -5.56
N GLY A 301 5.29 23.21 -4.49
CA GLY A 301 5.13 23.65 -3.11
C GLY A 301 3.72 24.17 -2.79
N LYS A 302 2.75 23.99 -3.68
CA LYS A 302 1.36 24.34 -3.43
C LYS A 302 0.76 23.28 -2.54
N ARG A 303 0.30 23.69 -1.36
CA ARG A 303 -0.62 22.87 -0.56
C ARG A 303 -1.80 22.49 -1.44
N LEU A 304 -1.95 21.18 -1.70
CA LEU A 304 -3.07 20.60 -2.43
C LEU A 304 -4.35 21.36 -2.08
N LYS A 305 -5.03 21.92 -3.10
CA LYS A 305 -6.40 22.41 -2.92
C LYS A 305 -7.17 21.29 -2.25
N ARG A 306 -7.69 21.58 -1.04
CA ARG A 306 -8.53 20.68 -0.23
C ARG A 306 -9.41 19.84 -1.15
N GLN A 307 -9.00 18.58 -1.38
CA GLN A 307 -9.83 17.64 -2.09
C GLN A 307 -11.10 17.44 -1.25
N LYS A 308 -12.23 17.30 -1.95
CA LYS A 308 -13.58 17.20 -1.38
C LYS A 308 -13.60 16.27 -0.15
N THR A 309 -13.92 16.88 0.99
CA THR A 309 -14.61 16.30 2.16
C THR A 309 -14.62 14.76 2.25
N GLY A 310 -13.51 14.16 2.69
CA GLY A 310 -13.41 12.72 2.92
C GLY A 310 -12.21 12.35 3.79
N ARG A 311 -12.26 11.17 4.41
CA ARG A 311 -11.12 10.54 5.10
C ARG A 311 -10.11 10.08 4.06
N VAL A 312 -8.81 10.27 4.30
CA VAL A 312 -7.74 9.77 3.42
C VAL A 312 -7.85 8.24 3.38
N PRO A 313 -8.02 7.63 2.20
CA PRO A 313 -8.21 6.18 2.09
C PRO A 313 -6.95 5.44 2.55
N MET A 314 -7.14 4.31 3.24
CA MET A 314 -6.03 3.43 3.63
C MET A 314 -5.64 2.60 2.40
N PRO A 315 -4.37 2.57 1.99
CA PRO A 315 -3.93 1.62 0.97
C PRO A 315 -4.16 0.20 1.47
N VAL A 316 -4.77 -0.63 0.64
CA VAL A 316 -5.07 -2.03 0.94
C VAL A 316 -4.55 -2.91 -0.19
N GLN A 317 -4.23 -4.17 0.13
CA GLN A 317 -3.99 -5.17 -0.91
C GLN A 317 -5.25 -5.39 -1.75
N ASP A 318 -5.04 -5.72 -3.04
CA ASP A 318 -6.13 -6.10 -3.94
C ASP A 318 -6.89 -7.33 -3.40
N PRO A 319 -8.24 -7.32 -3.40
CA PRO A 319 -9.04 -8.43 -2.87
C PRO A 319 -8.73 -9.78 -3.52
N THR A 320 -8.47 -9.84 -4.82
CA THR A 320 -8.20 -11.09 -5.54
C THR A 320 -6.82 -11.67 -5.18
N PHE A 321 -5.86 -10.81 -4.88
CA PHE A 321 -4.54 -11.22 -4.43
C PHE A 321 -4.52 -11.58 -2.94
N ARG A 322 -5.13 -10.76 -2.09
CA ARG A 322 -5.02 -10.88 -0.62
C ARG A 322 -5.72 -12.10 -0.03
N ILE A 323 -6.62 -12.75 -0.78
CA ILE A 323 -7.21 -14.04 -0.39
C ILE A 323 -6.24 -15.21 -0.59
N THR A 324 -5.11 -15.03 -1.28
CA THR A 324 -4.14 -16.10 -1.53
C THR A 324 -2.99 -16.14 -0.52
N ASN A 325 -2.94 -15.17 0.40
CA ASN A 325 -1.86 -15.01 1.35
C ASN A 325 -2.37 -14.56 2.74
N PHE A 326 -1.48 -14.60 3.73
CA PHE A 326 -1.75 -14.16 5.10
C PHE A 326 -1.04 -12.85 5.46
N GLU A 327 -0.57 -12.10 4.46
CA GLU A 327 0.09 -10.80 4.65
C GLU A 327 -0.92 -9.71 5.03
N GLU A 328 -0.43 -8.63 5.63
CA GLU A 328 -1.28 -7.55 6.15
C GLU A 328 -2.13 -6.88 5.06
N VAL A 329 -3.45 -6.87 5.20
CA VAL A 329 -4.37 -6.31 4.20
C VAL A 329 -4.25 -4.78 4.12
N ALA A 330 -4.36 -4.10 5.26
CA ALA A 330 -4.17 -2.65 5.32
C ALA A 330 -2.67 -2.34 5.36
N LEU A 331 -2.15 -1.58 4.40
CA LEU A 331 -0.72 -1.40 4.18
C LEU A 331 -0.12 -0.23 4.97
N GLY A 332 -0.96 0.63 5.57
CA GLY A 332 -0.53 1.79 6.34
C GLY A 332 -0.43 3.07 5.50
N TYR A 333 -0.33 4.20 6.18
CA TYR A 333 -0.14 5.49 5.51
C TYR A 333 1.33 5.76 5.17
N THR A 334 1.55 6.47 4.07
CA THR A 334 2.81 7.18 3.84
C THR A 334 2.86 8.45 4.71
N PRO A 335 4.04 9.07 4.92
CA PRO A 335 4.14 10.34 5.64
C PRO A 335 3.22 11.43 5.08
N ALA A 336 3.16 11.58 3.75
CA ALA A 336 2.27 12.55 3.10
C ALA A 336 0.79 12.26 3.39
N MET A 337 0.35 11.01 3.33
CA MET A 337 -1.03 10.62 3.63
C MET A 337 -1.37 10.85 5.11
N ALA A 338 -0.47 10.50 6.01
CA ALA A 338 -0.66 10.70 7.45
C ALA A 338 -0.76 12.19 7.79
N MET A 339 0.11 13.03 7.23
CA MET A 339 0.05 14.48 7.39
C MET A 339 -1.25 15.06 6.83
N ALA A 340 -1.70 14.59 5.66
CA ALA A 340 -2.95 15.02 5.04
C ALA A 340 -4.18 14.66 5.90
N GLU A 341 -4.21 13.44 6.45
CA GLU A 341 -5.28 13.00 7.35
C GLU A 341 -5.23 13.75 8.69
N ALA A 342 -4.03 13.96 9.25
CA ALA A 342 -3.83 14.72 10.48
C ALA A 342 -4.31 16.18 10.35
N ALA A 343 -4.13 16.80 9.19
CA ALA A 343 -4.61 18.15 8.90
C ALA A 343 -6.15 18.30 8.92
N ARG A 344 -6.91 17.18 8.96
CA ARG A 344 -8.36 17.19 9.14
C ARG A 344 -8.77 17.41 10.60
N CYS A 345 -7.87 17.17 11.55
CA CYS A 345 -8.14 17.38 12.97
C CYS A 345 -8.34 18.88 13.27
N LEU A 346 -9.45 19.20 13.95
CA LEU A 346 -9.81 20.58 14.29
C LEU A 346 -9.05 21.15 15.48
N GLN A 347 -8.19 20.36 16.14
CA GLN A 347 -7.51 20.74 17.39
C GLN A 347 -8.52 21.28 18.42
N CYS A 348 -9.53 20.47 18.70
CA CYS A 348 -10.67 20.86 19.53
C CYS A 348 -10.22 21.26 20.94
N LYS A 349 -10.67 22.42 21.44
CA LYS A 349 -10.38 22.87 22.82
C LYS A 349 -10.86 21.86 23.88
N ASN A 350 -12.02 21.24 23.64
CA ASN A 350 -12.59 20.18 24.48
C ASN A 350 -12.67 18.90 23.63
N PRO A 351 -11.63 18.06 23.62
CA PRO A 351 -11.54 16.93 22.71
C PRO A 351 -12.36 15.73 23.21
N GLU A 352 -13.55 15.53 22.65
CA GLU A 352 -14.39 14.36 22.98
C GLU A 352 -13.77 13.02 22.55
N CYS A 353 -12.90 13.03 21.53
CA CYS A 353 -12.17 11.82 21.11
C CYS A 353 -11.30 11.22 22.22
N VAL A 354 -10.75 12.05 23.12
CA VAL A 354 -9.95 11.59 24.27
C VAL A 354 -10.82 10.79 25.23
N LYS A 355 -12.03 11.28 25.53
CA LYS A 355 -13.01 10.58 26.40
C LYS A 355 -13.48 9.25 25.81
N GLY A 356 -13.50 9.15 24.47
CA GLY A 356 -13.86 7.92 23.76
C GLY A 356 -12.74 6.88 23.72
N CYS A 357 -11.51 7.25 24.09
CA CYS A 357 -10.40 6.32 24.22
C CYS A 357 -10.38 5.73 25.63
N PRO A 358 -10.43 4.40 25.80
CA PRO A 358 -10.46 3.78 27.14
C PRO A 358 -9.27 4.14 28.05
N VAL A 359 -8.15 4.55 27.47
CA VAL A 359 -6.94 4.97 28.22
C VAL A 359 -6.62 6.46 28.08
N ASN A 360 -7.56 7.25 27.55
CA ASN A 360 -7.46 8.70 27.43
C ASN A 360 -6.17 9.18 26.74
N VAL A 361 -5.82 8.58 25.59
CA VAL A 361 -4.69 9.06 24.77
C VAL A 361 -4.88 10.54 24.45
N ASP A 362 -3.80 11.34 24.53
CA ASP A 362 -3.76 12.73 24.05
C ASP A 362 -3.80 12.79 22.51
N ILE A 363 -5.00 12.52 21.98
CA ILE A 363 -5.25 12.42 20.54
C ILE A 363 -4.94 13.73 19.80
N PRO A 364 -5.41 14.91 20.24
CA PRO A 364 -5.07 16.16 19.58
C PRO A 364 -3.56 16.43 19.58
N GLY A 365 -2.88 16.15 20.71
CA GLY A 365 -1.45 16.37 20.87
C GLY A 365 -0.62 15.58 19.88
N PHE A 366 -0.78 14.25 19.82
CA PHE A 366 0.02 13.46 18.87
C PHE A 366 -0.34 13.77 17.41
N ILE A 367 -1.62 14.02 17.09
CA ILE A 367 -2.05 14.36 15.72
C ILE A 367 -1.48 15.71 15.30
N LYS A 368 -1.34 16.67 16.23
CA LYS A 368 -0.69 17.95 15.94
C LYS A 368 0.75 17.73 15.48
N HIS A 369 1.51 16.93 16.21
CA HIS A 369 2.88 16.59 15.83
C HIS A 369 2.96 15.88 14.47
N VAL A 370 2.01 14.97 14.16
CA VAL A 370 1.93 14.37 12.82
C VAL A 370 1.66 15.41 11.74
N ALA A 371 0.74 16.35 11.95
CA ALA A 371 0.45 17.41 10.97
C ALA A 371 1.66 18.34 10.72
N GLU A 372 2.54 18.49 11.72
CA GLU A 372 3.77 19.26 11.66
C GLU A 372 4.97 18.48 11.08
N GLY A 373 4.81 17.16 10.84
CA GLY A 373 5.88 16.28 10.36
C GLY A 373 6.84 15.81 11.45
N ASP A 374 6.57 16.11 12.73
CA ASP A 374 7.37 15.69 13.88
C ASP A 374 6.90 14.34 14.43
N PHE A 375 7.21 13.26 13.71
CA PHE A 375 6.72 11.93 14.06
C PHE A 375 7.34 11.36 15.34
N ARG A 376 8.52 11.85 15.75
CA ARG A 376 9.15 11.42 17.00
C ARG A 376 8.37 11.92 18.21
N SER A 377 8.09 13.23 18.26
CA SER A 377 7.27 13.80 19.35
C SER A 377 5.86 13.21 19.35
N ALA A 378 5.31 12.89 18.18
CA ALA A 378 4.04 12.17 18.09
C ALA A 378 4.11 10.78 18.77
N ALA A 379 5.19 10.02 18.53
CA ALA A 379 5.38 8.69 19.13
C ALA A 379 5.53 8.76 20.65
N GLU A 380 6.30 9.72 21.15
CA GLU A 380 6.45 9.97 22.59
C GLU A 380 5.10 10.33 23.23
N ALA A 381 4.35 11.24 22.60
CA ALA A 381 3.03 11.64 23.09
C ALA A 381 2.06 10.45 23.19
N LEU A 382 2.03 9.58 22.19
CA LEU A 382 1.23 8.34 22.18
C LEU A 382 1.66 7.39 23.30
N LYS A 383 2.96 7.09 23.40
CA LYS A 383 3.53 6.09 24.32
C LYS A 383 3.44 6.45 25.80
N ARG A 384 3.12 7.71 26.13
CA ARG A 384 2.76 8.12 27.50
C ARG A 384 1.47 7.46 27.98
N HIS A 385 0.51 7.26 27.08
CA HIS A 385 -0.81 6.72 27.42
C HIS A 385 -0.94 5.27 27.00
N ASN A 386 -0.65 4.96 25.74
CA ASN A 386 -0.80 3.63 25.17
C ASN A 386 0.56 2.92 25.03
N LYS A 387 0.71 1.76 25.67
CA LYS A 387 1.93 0.96 25.57
C LYS A 387 1.98 0.01 24.37
N LEU A 388 0.87 -0.15 23.65
CA LEU A 388 0.76 -1.03 22.49
C LEU A 388 0.18 -0.28 21.26
N PRO A 389 0.71 0.90 20.87
CA PRO A 389 0.08 1.74 19.84
C PRO A 389 0.08 1.08 18.45
N ALA A 390 1.13 0.33 18.10
CA ALA A 390 1.18 -0.41 16.82
C ALA A 390 0.09 -1.50 16.73
N ILE A 391 -0.32 -2.07 17.87
CA ILE A 391 -1.39 -3.06 17.94
C ILE A 391 -2.75 -2.36 17.98
N CYS A 392 -2.93 -1.39 18.87
CA CYS A 392 -4.21 -0.70 19.07
C CYS A 392 -4.67 0.05 17.83
N GLY A 393 -3.76 0.72 17.12
CA GLY A 393 -4.06 1.39 15.85
C GLY A 393 -4.60 0.44 14.77
N ARG A 394 -4.30 -0.87 14.86
CA ARG A 394 -4.78 -1.91 13.95
C ARG A 394 -6.09 -2.57 14.39
N VAL A 395 -6.29 -2.77 15.70
CA VAL A 395 -7.33 -3.70 16.18
C VAL A 395 -8.42 -3.04 17.03
N CYS A 396 -8.25 -1.80 17.47
CA CYS A 396 -9.31 -1.10 18.19
C CYS A 396 -10.54 -0.91 17.27
N PRO A 397 -11.77 -1.09 17.79
CA PRO A 397 -12.98 -0.75 17.06
C PRO A 397 -13.24 0.76 17.18
N GLN A 398 -12.47 1.58 16.46
CA GLN A 398 -12.45 3.03 16.63
C GLN A 398 -13.84 3.69 16.43
N GLU A 399 -14.69 3.09 15.60
CA GLU A 399 -16.07 3.47 15.31
C GLU A 399 -17.03 3.33 16.51
N THR A 400 -16.62 2.62 17.56
CA THR A 400 -17.31 2.54 18.86
C THR A 400 -16.51 3.17 20.00
N GLN A 401 -15.41 3.86 19.67
CA GLN A 401 -14.47 4.45 20.62
C GLN A 401 -14.12 5.90 20.22
N CYS A 402 -12.83 6.20 20.05
CA CYS A 402 -12.33 7.55 19.85
C CYS A 402 -12.86 8.25 18.59
N GLU A 403 -13.07 7.51 17.50
CA GLU A 403 -13.56 8.08 16.23
C GLU A 403 -15.07 8.33 16.25
N GLN A 404 -15.83 7.55 17.04
CA GLN A 404 -17.27 7.77 17.25
C GLN A 404 -17.55 9.18 17.82
N LEU A 405 -16.69 9.64 18.74
CA LEU A 405 -16.85 10.93 19.41
C LEU A 405 -16.15 12.08 18.70
N CYS A 406 -15.48 11.84 17.57
CA CYS A 406 -14.78 12.87 16.83
C CYS A 406 -15.75 13.94 16.29
N ILE A 407 -15.49 15.22 16.58
CA ILE A 407 -16.37 16.34 16.18
C ILE A 407 -16.48 16.46 14.65
N VAL A 408 -15.40 16.14 13.91
CA VAL A 408 -15.42 16.08 12.43
C VAL A 408 -16.47 15.07 11.94
N GLY A 409 -16.62 13.96 12.67
CA GLY A 409 -17.58 12.89 12.45
C GLY A 409 -19.05 13.33 12.36
N ARG A 410 -19.39 14.50 12.93
CA ARG A 410 -20.77 15.02 12.92
C ARG A 410 -21.22 15.57 11.56
N LYS A 411 -20.28 15.96 10.70
CA LYS A 411 -20.57 16.53 9.37
C LYS A 411 -19.94 15.75 8.23
N GLN A 412 -18.88 14.99 8.50
CA GLN A 412 -18.10 14.22 7.52
C GLN A 412 -17.54 12.96 8.19
N ALA A 413 -16.79 12.13 7.48
CA ALA A 413 -16.08 11.01 8.10
C ALA A 413 -15.16 11.49 9.24
N PRO A 414 -15.10 10.81 10.40
CA PRO A 414 -14.22 11.22 11.48
C PRO A 414 -12.74 11.16 11.07
N VAL A 415 -11.88 11.87 11.81
CA VAL A 415 -10.42 11.74 11.66
C VAL A 415 -10.03 10.28 11.88
N ALA A 416 -9.17 9.72 11.04
CA ALA A 416 -8.72 8.33 11.15
C ALA A 416 -7.65 8.17 12.24
N ILE A 417 -8.06 8.37 13.50
CA ILE A 417 -7.20 8.35 14.68
C ILE A 417 -6.42 7.03 14.76
N GLY A 418 -7.09 5.88 14.56
CA GLY A 418 -6.43 4.58 14.62
C GLY A 418 -5.36 4.40 13.55
N ARG A 419 -5.61 4.89 12.34
CA ARG A 419 -4.67 4.83 11.22
C ARG A 419 -3.45 5.74 11.44
N LEU A 420 -3.65 6.90 12.07
CA LEU A 420 -2.57 7.81 12.47
C LEU A 420 -1.75 7.22 13.62
N GLU A 421 -2.40 6.64 14.63
CA GLU A 421 -1.72 5.94 15.74
C GLU A 421 -0.84 4.80 15.20
N ARG A 422 -1.40 3.98 14.30
CA ARG A 422 -0.65 2.93 13.59
C ARG A 422 0.56 3.50 12.86
N PHE A 423 0.36 4.54 12.03
CA PHE A 423 1.43 5.15 11.25
C PHE A 423 2.59 5.62 12.13
N VAL A 424 2.29 6.33 13.21
CA VAL A 424 3.31 6.85 14.12
C VAL A 424 4.09 5.70 14.78
N ALA A 425 3.39 4.66 15.23
CA ALA A 425 4.04 3.52 15.87
C ALA A 425 4.91 2.72 14.89
N ASP A 426 4.44 2.51 13.66
CA ASP A 426 5.20 1.82 12.60
C ASP A 426 6.42 2.65 12.18
N TRP A 427 6.28 3.98 12.06
CA TRP A 427 7.38 4.89 11.75
C TRP A 427 8.45 4.88 12.85
N ASP A 428 8.05 4.94 14.12
CA ASP A 428 8.97 4.93 15.26
C ASP A 428 9.78 3.62 15.33
N ALA A 429 9.13 2.48 15.05
CA ALA A 429 9.81 1.18 14.97
C ALA A 429 10.85 1.12 13.84
N GLN A 430 10.58 1.76 12.69
CA GLN A 430 11.48 1.78 11.53
C GLN A 430 12.64 2.79 11.66
N ASN A 431 12.47 3.85 12.46
CA ASN A 431 13.43 4.96 12.57
C ASN A 431 14.26 4.91 13.87
N GLY A 432 14.43 3.72 14.44
CA GLY A 432 15.18 3.52 15.68
C GLY A 432 14.42 4.07 16.87
N PRO A 433 13.58 3.28 17.56
CA PRO A 433 12.96 3.72 18.81
C PRO A 433 14.03 3.96 19.88
N PRO A 434 13.75 4.77 20.92
CA PRO A 434 14.65 4.94 22.04
C PRO A 434 15.09 3.60 22.63
N GLU A 435 16.36 3.51 23.02
CA GLU A 435 16.91 2.29 23.60
C GLU A 435 16.23 1.98 24.94
N ILE A 436 15.75 0.75 25.08
CA ILE A 436 15.12 0.28 26.31
C ILE A 436 16.22 -0.09 27.29
N THR A 437 16.39 0.71 28.34
CA THR A 437 17.34 0.45 29.42
C THR A 437 16.61 -0.10 30.65
N PRO A 438 17.02 -1.26 31.20
CA PRO A 438 16.45 -1.74 32.46
C PRO A 438 16.84 -0.79 33.60
N PRO A 439 16.00 -0.64 34.65
CA PRO A 439 16.36 0.18 35.80
C PRO A 439 17.64 -0.32 36.48
N THR A 440 18.50 0.61 36.88
CA THR A 440 19.75 0.32 37.58
C THR A 440 19.52 -0.14 39.02
N GLU A 441 18.51 0.44 39.69
CA GLU A 441 18.11 0.08 41.04
C GLU A 441 16.97 -0.94 41.02
N LYS A 442 17.20 -2.11 41.64
CA LYS A 442 16.16 -3.13 41.81
C LYS A 442 15.54 -3.01 43.19
N LYS A 443 14.21 -2.96 43.23
CA LYS A 443 13.42 -3.05 44.46
C LYS A 443 13.45 -4.49 45.00
N PRO A 444 13.33 -4.68 46.32
CA PRO A 444 13.41 -6.01 46.93
C PRO A 444 12.21 -6.91 46.61
N TRP A 445 11.12 -6.33 46.12
CA TRP A 445 9.85 -7.01 45.92
C TRP A 445 9.80 -7.82 44.62
N ARG A 446 9.26 -9.04 44.71
CA ARG A 446 9.07 -9.99 43.63
C ARG A 446 7.59 -10.07 43.25
N ILE A 447 7.29 -9.94 41.97
CA ILE A 447 5.91 -9.93 41.45
C ILE A 447 5.74 -11.01 40.39
N ALA A 448 4.72 -11.85 40.54
CA ALA A 448 4.33 -12.82 39.54
C ALA A 448 3.19 -12.28 38.67
N VAL A 449 3.36 -12.28 37.35
CA VAL A 449 2.32 -11.93 36.39
C VAL A 449 1.89 -13.20 35.66
N ILE A 450 0.59 -13.53 35.71
CA ILE A 450 0.04 -14.78 35.16
C ILE A 450 -0.76 -14.47 33.90
N GLY A 451 -0.25 -14.95 32.76
CA GLY A 451 -0.79 -14.73 31.43
C GLY A 451 -0.02 -13.65 30.67
N GLY A 452 0.52 -14.01 29.51
CA GLY A 452 1.30 -13.14 28.62
C GLY A 452 0.47 -12.40 27.59
N GLY A 453 -0.81 -12.08 27.87
CA GLY A 453 -1.66 -11.29 26.99
C GLY A 453 -1.40 -9.78 27.09
N PRO A 454 -2.21 -8.92 26.42
CA PRO A 454 -2.02 -7.47 26.44
C PRO A 454 -1.94 -6.87 27.86
N ALA A 455 -2.81 -7.30 28.78
CA ALA A 455 -2.79 -6.87 30.17
C ALA A 455 -1.50 -7.27 30.90
N GLY A 456 -1.09 -8.53 30.76
CA GLY A 456 0.11 -9.06 31.41
C GLY A 456 1.39 -8.44 30.87
N ILE A 457 1.55 -8.35 29.55
CA ILE A 457 2.71 -7.70 28.91
C ILE A 457 2.82 -6.25 29.41
N THR A 458 1.70 -5.52 29.44
CA THR A 458 1.70 -4.13 29.90
C THR A 458 2.05 -4.00 31.37
N ALA A 459 1.43 -4.82 32.23
CA ALA A 459 1.72 -4.80 33.66
C ALA A 459 3.18 -5.16 33.95
N SER A 460 3.72 -6.19 33.28
CA SER A 460 5.10 -6.62 33.44
C SER A 460 6.09 -5.54 33.00
N ALA A 461 5.85 -4.87 31.87
CA ALA A 461 6.71 -3.79 31.39
C ALA A 461 6.70 -2.58 32.34
N GLU A 462 5.53 -2.16 32.81
CA GLU A 462 5.38 -1.02 33.73
C GLU A 462 6.02 -1.32 35.09
N LEU A 463 5.75 -2.49 35.69
CA LEU A 463 6.34 -2.89 36.97
C LEU A 463 7.86 -3.03 36.86
N ALA A 464 8.36 -3.64 35.79
CA ALA A 464 9.81 -3.75 35.57
C ALA A 464 10.44 -2.37 35.41
N SER A 465 9.80 -1.44 34.69
CA SER A 465 10.27 -0.06 34.54
C SER A 465 10.30 0.72 35.86
N MET A 466 9.46 0.34 36.83
CA MET A 466 9.46 0.88 38.20
C MET A 466 10.54 0.24 39.11
N GLY A 467 11.35 -0.68 38.58
CA GLY A 467 12.45 -1.35 39.29
C GLY A 467 12.04 -2.63 40.04
N PHE A 468 10.80 -3.09 39.91
CA PHE A 468 10.36 -4.34 40.56
C PHE A 468 10.93 -5.58 39.87
N GLN A 469 11.07 -6.68 40.62
CA GLN A 469 11.52 -7.96 40.08
C GLN A 469 10.31 -8.74 39.58
N VAL A 470 10.13 -8.80 38.25
CA VAL A 470 8.93 -9.37 37.64
C VAL A 470 9.22 -10.72 36.98
N THR A 471 8.37 -11.70 37.26
CA THR A 471 8.31 -12.98 36.52
C THR A 471 6.97 -13.12 35.83
N THR A 472 6.96 -13.28 34.51
CA THR A 472 5.75 -13.52 33.71
C THR A 472 5.62 -15.01 33.42
N PHE A 473 4.51 -15.62 33.81
CA PHE A 473 4.16 -17.01 33.52
C PHE A 473 3.14 -17.09 32.39
N GLU A 474 3.43 -17.85 31.35
CA GLU A 474 2.55 -18.07 30.20
C GLU A 474 2.34 -19.56 29.98
N ALA A 475 1.08 -19.95 29.78
CA ALA A 475 0.69 -21.35 29.59
C ALA A 475 1.16 -21.91 28.25
N LEU A 476 1.18 -21.08 27.21
CA LEU A 476 1.59 -21.44 25.85
C LEU A 476 3.11 -21.29 25.65
N HIS A 477 3.56 -21.75 24.49
CA HIS A 477 4.97 -21.64 24.06
C HIS A 477 5.33 -20.26 23.48
N ALA A 478 4.42 -19.28 23.55
CA ALA A 478 4.62 -17.92 23.05
C ALA A 478 3.80 -16.91 23.87
N LEU A 479 4.36 -15.71 24.06
CA LEU A 479 3.66 -14.55 24.63
C LEU A 479 2.69 -13.93 23.60
N GLY A 480 1.84 -13.02 24.06
CA GLY A 480 0.93 -12.20 23.26
C GLY A 480 -0.54 -12.58 23.39
N GLY A 481 -0.85 -13.76 23.94
CA GLY A 481 -2.23 -14.22 24.11
C GLY A 481 -3.02 -14.14 22.78
N VAL A 482 -4.21 -13.53 22.82
CA VAL A 482 -5.09 -13.40 21.65
C VAL A 482 -4.41 -12.68 20.46
N LEU A 483 -3.39 -11.86 20.71
CA LEU A 483 -2.63 -11.18 19.67
C LEU A 483 -1.83 -12.16 18.80
N ILE A 484 -1.45 -13.32 19.33
CA ILE A 484 -0.74 -14.38 18.59
C ILE A 484 -1.69 -15.48 18.14
N TYR A 485 -2.49 -16.06 19.03
CA TYR A 485 -3.31 -17.24 18.68
C TYR A 485 -4.65 -16.88 18.02
N GLY A 486 -5.19 -15.68 18.27
CA GLY A 486 -6.55 -15.32 17.88
C GLY A 486 -6.61 -14.44 16.63
N ILE A 487 -6.05 -13.23 16.73
CA ILE A 487 -6.07 -12.25 15.63
C ILE A 487 -5.15 -12.75 14.51
N PRO A 488 -5.55 -12.83 13.24
CA PRO A 488 -4.68 -13.34 12.17
C PRO A 488 -3.56 -12.40 11.72
N GLU A 489 -2.54 -12.96 11.06
CA GLU A 489 -1.38 -12.21 10.52
C GLU A 489 -1.80 -11.09 9.55
N PHE A 490 -2.84 -11.33 8.75
CA PHE A 490 -3.35 -10.37 7.76
C PHE A 490 -4.01 -9.12 8.38
N ARG A 491 -4.26 -9.13 9.68
CA ARG A 491 -4.78 -7.98 10.45
C ARG A 491 -3.75 -7.46 11.46
N LEU A 492 -3.01 -8.36 12.10
CA LEU A 492 -1.98 -8.03 13.08
C LEU A 492 -0.73 -8.88 12.84
N PRO A 493 0.29 -8.32 12.17
CA PRO A 493 1.55 -9.00 11.91
C PRO A 493 2.24 -9.46 13.21
N LYS A 494 2.65 -10.73 13.29
CA LYS A 494 3.22 -11.32 14.52
C LYS A 494 4.53 -10.69 14.90
N LYS A 495 5.30 -10.20 13.92
CA LYS A 495 6.54 -9.45 14.15
C LYS A 495 6.35 -8.24 15.07
N ILE A 496 5.18 -7.58 15.01
CA ILE A 496 4.86 -6.41 15.84
C ILE A 496 4.65 -6.86 17.28
N VAL A 497 3.83 -7.90 17.49
CA VAL A 497 3.58 -8.46 18.83
C VAL A 497 4.87 -8.99 19.44
N GLN A 498 5.71 -9.65 18.64
CA GLN A 498 7.00 -10.16 19.09
C GLN A 498 7.93 -9.04 19.54
N ALA A 499 8.02 -7.93 18.81
CA ALA A 499 8.82 -6.78 19.21
C ALA A 499 8.38 -6.18 20.57
N GLU A 500 7.07 -6.13 20.82
CA GLU A 500 6.53 -5.73 22.13
C GLU A 500 6.89 -6.74 23.23
N CYS A 501 6.83 -8.05 22.94
CA CYS A 501 7.20 -9.09 23.91
C CYS A 501 8.71 -9.07 24.23
N GLU A 502 9.57 -8.82 23.24
CA GLU A 502 11.02 -8.72 23.41
C GLU A 502 11.43 -7.56 24.33
N THR A 503 10.60 -6.52 24.43
CA THR A 503 10.78 -5.41 25.37
C THR A 503 10.78 -5.89 26.83
N LEU A 504 10.03 -6.94 27.16
CA LEU A 504 10.02 -7.50 28.52
C LEU A 504 11.40 -8.05 28.91
N THR A 505 12.02 -8.82 28.01
CA THR A 505 13.36 -9.37 28.24
C THR A 505 14.40 -8.24 28.34
N LYS A 506 14.29 -7.20 27.52
CA LYS A 506 15.16 -6.01 27.57
C LYS A 506 15.03 -5.25 28.90
N LEU A 507 13.82 -5.22 29.48
CA LEU A 507 13.56 -4.65 30.80
C LEU A 507 13.98 -5.56 31.97
N GLY A 508 14.47 -6.77 31.68
CA GLY A 508 14.92 -7.73 32.70
C GLY A 508 13.80 -8.55 33.35
N VAL A 509 12.63 -8.64 32.71
CA VAL A 509 11.53 -9.52 33.13
C VAL A 509 11.92 -10.99 32.89
N ASP A 510 11.74 -11.84 33.90
CA ASP A 510 11.91 -13.30 33.74
C ASP A 510 10.65 -13.89 33.09
N VAL A 511 10.76 -14.41 31.87
CA VAL A 511 9.63 -14.96 31.12
C VAL A 511 9.66 -16.49 31.17
N ARG A 512 8.59 -17.09 31.70
CA ARG A 512 8.41 -18.53 31.87
C ARG A 512 7.26 -19.04 30.99
N LEU A 513 7.61 -19.51 29.80
CA LEU A 513 6.68 -20.13 28.84
C LEU A 513 6.37 -21.58 29.23
N ASN A 514 5.28 -22.13 28.71
CA ASN A 514 4.80 -23.49 29.00
C ASN A 514 4.59 -23.75 30.51
N GLN A 515 4.18 -22.73 31.25
CA GLN A 515 3.93 -22.79 32.70
C GLN A 515 2.46 -22.45 32.98
N PRO A 516 1.53 -23.40 32.78
CA PRO A 516 0.12 -23.16 33.05
C PRO A 516 -0.12 -23.13 34.57
N ILE A 517 -0.50 -21.96 35.11
CA ILE A 517 -0.81 -21.79 36.54
C ILE A 517 -2.27 -22.18 36.82
N GLY A 518 -2.49 -23.01 37.85
CA GLY A 518 -3.80 -23.55 38.22
C GLY A 518 -3.88 -25.08 38.24
N THR A 519 -2.80 -25.79 37.93
CA THR A 519 -2.71 -27.26 38.05
C THR A 519 -1.60 -27.63 39.03
N ALA A 520 -0.40 -27.96 38.53
CA ALA A 520 0.73 -28.39 39.36
C ALA A 520 1.37 -27.21 40.14
N VAL A 521 1.36 -26.02 39.55
CA VAL A 521 1.77 -24.76 40.19
C VAL A 521 0.51 -23.91 40.37
N THR A 522 0.25 -23.47 41.60
CA THR A 522 -0.94 -22.67 41.96
C THR A 522 -0.53 -21.27 42.44
N VAL A 523 -1.48 -20.33 42.49
CA VAL A 523 -1.20 -18.98 43.01
C VAL A 523 -0.80 -18.99 44.49
N PRO A 524 -1.48 -19.74 45.39
CA PRO A 524 -1.00 -19.90 46.77
C PRO A 524 0.43 -20.40 46.85
N TYR A 525 0.80 -21.38 46.02
CA TYR A 525 2.17 -21.86 45.98
C TYR A 525 3.16 -20.77 45.56
N LEU A 526 2.83 -19.92 44.58
CA LEU A 526 3.70 -18.80 44.20
C LEU A 526 3.89 -17.82 45.38
N LEU A 527 2.83 -17.50 46.11
CA LEU A 527 2.94 -16.66 47.31
C LEU A 527 3.87 -17.31 48.36
N ASP A 528 3.74 -18.62 48.60
CA ASP A 528 4.60 -19.37 49.51
C ASP A 528 6.07 -19.42 49.06
N GLN A 529 6.33 -19.33 47.75
CA GLN A 529 7.70 -19.24 47.18
C GLN A 529 8.29 -17.82 47.24
N GLY A 530 7.64 -16.90 47.97
CA GLY A 530 8.15 -15.56 48.25
C GLY A 530 7.95 -14.56 47.10
N TYR A 531 6.84 -14.67 46.36
CA TYR A 531 6.32 -13.57 45.56
C TYR A 531 5.46 -12.67 46.46
N ASP A 532 5.75 -11.37 46.48
CA ASP A 532 5.09 -10.40 47.36
C ASP A 532 3.74 -9.94 46.80
N ALA A 533 3.57 -10.01 45.48
CA ALA A 533 2.31 -9.73 44.80
C ALA A 533 2.13 -10.62 43.57
N VAL A 534 0.87 -10.84 43.20
CA VAL A 534 0.48 -11.60 42.00
C VAL A 534 -0.52 -10.80 41.19
N PHE A 535 -0.34 -10.73 39.86
CA PHE A 535 -1.30 -10.17 38.93
C PHE A 535 -1.84 -11.26 37.99
N ILE A 536 -3.16 -11.47 38.00
CA ILE A 536 -3.85 -12.47 37.19
C ILE A 536 -4.46 -11.80 35.94
N SER A 537 -3.96 -12.17 34.77
CA SER A 537 -4.38 -11.64 33.47
C SER A 537 -4.58 -12.73 32.41
N THR A 538 -5.18 -13.86 32.80
CA THR A 538 -5.37 -15.06 31.97
C THR A 538 -6.44 -14.94 30.90
N GLY A 539 -7.24 -13.87 30.91
CA GLY A 539 -8.28 -13.57 29.94
C GLY A 539 -9.49 -14.51 29.97
N ALA A 540 -10.29 -14.49 28.90
CA ALA A 540 -11.51 -15.29 28.73
C ALA A 540 -11.41 -16.18 27.47
N GLY A 541 -10.69 -17.30 27.57
CA GLY A 541 -10.36 -18.17 26.43
C GLY A 541 -11.10 -19.50 26.33
N LEU A 542 -12.14 -19.75 27.14
CA LEU A 542 -12.90 -21.00 27.09
C LEU A 542 -14.03 -20.92 26.04
N PRO A 543 -14.06 -21.78 25.01
CA PRO A 543 -15.08 -21.71 23.97
C PRO A 543 -16.47 -22.12 24.45
N VAL A 544 -17.48 -21.50 23.85
CA VAL A 544 -18.89 -21.83 24.06
C VAL A 544 -19.41 -22.56 22.83
N PHE A 545 -20.02 -23.73 23.05
CA PHE A 545 -20.79 -24.47 22.05
C PHE A 545 -22.29 -24.32 22.34
N PRO A 546 -23.16 -24.36 21.32
CA PRO A 546 -24.58 -24.16 21.49
C PRO A 546 -25.32 -25.40 22.03
N GLY A 547 -24.70 -26.58 22.06
CA GLY A 547 -25.35 -27.82 22.54
C GLY A 547 -26.33 -28.39 21.52
N ILE A 548 -26.03 -28.27 20.22
CA ILE A 548 -26.90 -28.77 19.14
C ILE A 548 -26.44 -30.15 18.65
N PRO A 549 -27.33 -30.99 18.10
CA PRO A 549 -26.94 -32.27 17.53
C PRO A 549 -25.87 -32.12 16.43
N GLY A 550 -24.89 -33.03 16.42
CA GLY A 550 -23.79 -33.05 15.44
C GLY A 550 -22.59 -32.14 15.77
N GLU A 551 -22.57 -31.44 16.91
CA GLU A 551 -21.45 -30.54 17.28
C GLU A 551 -20.08 -31.22 17.46
N ASN A 552 -20.05 -32.55 17.58
CA ASN A 552 -18.84 -33.35 17.73
C ASN A 552 -18.37 -34.02 16.42
N PHE A 553 -19.01 -33.72 15.29
CA PHE A 553 -18.60 -34.25 13.98
C PHE A 553 -17.22 -33.72 13.55
N LYS A 554 -16.54 -34.48 12.70
CA LYS A 554 -15.28 -34.07 12.08
C LYS A 554 -15.51 -32.82 11.24
N ASN A 555 -14.54 -31.90 11.22
CA ASN A 555 -14.63 -30.59 10.58
C ASN A 555 -15.60 -29.60 11.26
N VAL A 556 -16.06 -29.91 12.48
CA VAL A 556 -16.61 -28.91 13.40
C VAL A 556 -15.47 -28.36 14.26
N TYR A 557 -15.35 -27.05 14.32
CA TYR A 557 -14.34 -26.35 15.12
C TYR A 557 -14.97 -25.33 16.06
N SER A 558 -14.36 -25.15 17.23
CA SER A 558 -14.44 -23.84 17.89
C SER A 558 -13.55 -22.86 17.14
N ALA A 559 -13.92 -21.57 17.11
CA ALA A 559 -13.05 -20.55 16.54
C ALA A 559 -11.68 -20.50 17.24
N ASN A 560 -11.61 -20.82 18.54
CA ASN A 560 -10.35 -20.89 19.26
C ASN A 560 -9.44 -21.98 18.70
N GLU A 561 -9.95 -23.19 18.48
CA GLU A 561 -9.16 -24.26 17.87
C GLU A 561 -8.73 -23.88 16.46
N PHE A 562 -9.68 -23.45 15.62
CA PHE A 562 -9.42 -23.11 14.22
C PHE A 562 -8.35 -22.03 14.11
N LEU A 563 -8.53 -20.90 14.81
CA LEU A 563 -7.59 -19.79 14.79
C LEU A 563 -6.26 -20.13 15.48
N THR A 564 -6.24 -20.96 16.52
CA THR A 564 -4.97 -21.41 17.13
C THR A 564 -4.16 -22.27 16.17
N ARG A 565 -4.82 -23.21 15.46
CA ARG A 565 -4.15 -24.01 14.41
C ARG A 565 -3.62 -23.12 13.30
N VAL A 566 -4.42 -22.17 12.83
CA VAL A 566 -4.03 -21.27 11.74
C VAL A 566 -2.93 -20.28 12.16
N ASN A 567 -3.09 -19.59 13.28
CA ASN A 567 -2.23 -18.46 13.64
C ASN A 567 -1.01 -18.88 14.47
N LEU A 568 -1.24 -19.60 15.58
CA LEU A 568 -0.15 -20.00 16.47
C LEU A 568 0.67 -21.15 15.85
N MET A 569 -0.03 -22.16 15.32
CA MET A 569 0.63 -23.34 14.74
C MET A 569 0.94 -23.20 13.25
N LYS A 570 0.52 -22.10 12.62
CA LYS A 570 0.79 -21.77 11.20
C LYS A 570 0.37 -22.86 10.23
N ALA A 571 -0.77 -23.51 10.47
CA ALA A 571 -1.28 -24.62 9.66
C ALA A 571 -1.51 -24.29 8.17
N TYR A 572 -1.54 -23.01 7.81
CA TYR A 572 -1.61 -22.56 6.42
C TYR A 572 -0.28 -22.73 5.65
N ARG A 573 0.82 -23.07 6.33
CA ARG A 573 2.14 -23.29 5.72
C ARG A 573 2.48 -24.77 5.65
N LYS A 574 3.04 -25.20 4.51
CA LYS A 574 3.44 -26.59 4.26
C LYS A 574 4.65 -27.05 5.09
N ASP A 575 5.42 -26.12 5.66
CA ASP A 575 6.59 -26.39 6.51
C ASP A 575 6.23 -26.58 8.00
N HIS A 576 4.94 -26.56 8.35
CA HIS A 576 4.45 -26.78 9.71
C HIS A 576 3.63 -28.07 9.81
N SER A 577 3.75 -28.78 10.93
CA SER A 577 3.17 -30.12 11.09
C SER A 577 1.70 -30.14 11.52
N THR A 578 1.16 -29.05 12.07
CA THR A 578 -0.23 -29.01 12.55
C THR A 578 -1.20 -28.84 11.37
N PRO A 579 -2.13 -29.78 11.14
CA PRO A 579 -3.08 -29.65 10.04
C PRO A 579 -4.33 -28.85 10.44
N VAL A 580 -4.99 -28.31 9.41
CA VAL A 580 -6.41 -27.92 9.40
C VAL A 580 -7.06 -28.73 8.29
N LEU A 581 -8.24 -29.31 8.54
CA LEU A 581 -8.94 -30.09 7.53
C LEU A 581 -9.39 -29.17 6.39
N PRO A 582 -9.19 -29.58 5.12
CA PRO A 582 -9.70 -28.81 3.99
C PRO A 582 -11.23 -28.81 3.99
N ALA A 583 -11.79 -27.75 3.44
CA ALA A 583 -13.23 -27.55 3.31
C ALA A 583 -13.51 -26.82 2.00
N ARG A 584 -14.55 -27.23 1.27
CA ARG A 584 -15.01 -26.49 0.09
C ARG A 584 -15.97 -25.38 0.52
N HIS A 585 -16.88 -25.68 1.46
CA HIS A 585 -17.94 -24.79 1.91
C HIS A 585 -17.95 -24.67 3.44
N THR A 586 -17.44 -23.54 3.95
CA THR A 586 -17.35 -23.29 5.40
C THR A 586 -18.50 -22.41 5.91
N ALA A 587 -19.19 -22.85 6.96
CA ALA A 587 -20.10 -22.02 7.76
C ALA A 587 -19.39 -21.49 9.01
N VAL A 588 -19.36 -20.17 9.20
CA VAL A 588 -18.87 -19.54 10.43
C VAL A 588 -20.04 -18.98 11.23
N ILE A 589 -20.27 -19.50 12.43
CA ILE A 589 -21.42 -19.13 13.26
C ILE A 589 -21.03 -17.95 14.16
N GLY A 590 -21.51 -16.76 13.84
CA GLY A 590 -21.20 -15.54 14.60
C GLY A 590 -21.12 -14.29 13.73
N GLY A 591 -20.98 -13.13 14.38
CA GLY A 591 -20.88 -11.84 13.69
C GLY A 591 -19.88 -10.85 14.31
N GLY A 592 -19.04 -11.31 15.24
CA GLY A 592 -17.98 -10.50 15.85
C GLY A 592 -16.64 -10.65 15.13
N ASN A 593 -15.61 -9.95 15.62
CA ASN A 593 -14.26 -9.98 15.03
C ASN A 593 -13.71 -11.40 14.85
N VAL A 594 -13.92 -12.26 15.84
CA VAL A 594 -13.51 -13.67 15.78
C VAL A 594 -14.17 -14.42 14.61
N ALA A 595 -15.43 -14.09 14.29
CA ALA A 595 -16.15 -14.69 13.18
C ALA A 595 -15.61 -14.17 11.83
N CYS A 596 -15.35 -12.87 11.71
CA CYS A 596 -14.70 -12.30 10.52
C CYS A 596 -13.30 -12.89 10.31
N ASP A 597 -12.50 -13.00 11.37
CA ASP A 597 -11.15 -13.57 11.32
C ASP A 597 -11.19 -15.04 10.87
N ALA A 598 -12.07 -15.86 11.46
CA ALA A 598 -12.24 -17.26 11.06
C ALA A 598 -12.72 -17.41 9.61
N ALA A 599 -13.69 -16.60 9.17
CA ALA A 599 -14.20 -16.65 7.80
C ALA A 599 -13.13 -16.29 6.77
N ARG A 600 -12.37 -15.23 7.03
CA ARG A 600 -11.30 -14.76 6.14
C ARG A 600 -10.09 -15.71 6.13
N CYS A 601 -9.81 -16.39 7.24
CA CYS A 601 -8.85 -17.49 7.29
C CYS A 601 -9.32 -18.70 6.45
N ALA A 602 -10.60 -19.08 6.52
CA ALA A 602 -11.14 -20.19 5.74
C ALA A 602 -11.01 -19.96 4.22
N LEU A 603 -11.30 -18.74 3.74
CA LEU A 603 -11.06 -18.37 2.34
C LEU A 603 -9.59 -18.56 1.94
N ARG A 604 -8.66 -18.08 2.77
CA ARG A 604 -7.21 -18.19 2.53
C ARG A 604 -6.66 -19.62 2.58
N LEU A 605 -7.37 -20.51 3.25
CA LEU A 605 -7.07 -21.95 3.25
C LEU A 605 -7.63 -22.69 2.02
N GLY A 606 -8.34 -21.98 1.13
CA GLY A 606 -8.82 -22.51 -0.14
C GLY A 606 -10.29 -22.91 -0.18
N ALA A 607 -11.11 -22.47 0.79
CA ALA A 607 -12.56 -22.67 0.71
C ALA A 607 -13.15 -21.93 -0.49
N GLU A 608 -13.94 -22.62 -1.31
CA GLU A 608 -14.63 -22.07 -2.48
C GLU A 608 -15.76 -21.12 -2.06
N LYS A 609 -16.41 -21.42 -0.94
CA LYS A 609 -17.50 -20.60 -0.39
C LYS A 609 -17.38 -20.52 1.12
N VAL A 610 -17.49 -19.30 1.65
CA VAL A 610 -17.55 -19.07 3.09
C VAL A 610 -18.77 -18.24 3.43
N SER A 611 -19.58 -18.74 4.37
CA SER A 611 -20.81 -18.08 4.83
C SER A 611 -20.74 -17.81 6.33
N MET A 612 -20.83 -16.54 6.72
CA MET A 612 -21.07 -16.14 8.10
C MET A 612 -22.55 -16.25 8.42
N VAL A 613 -22.92 -17.19 9.29
CA VAL A 613 -24.30 -17.40 9.74
C VAL A 613 -24.53 -16.55 10.98
N TYR A 614 -25.37 -15.52 10.84
CA TYR A 614 -25.59 -14.55 11.90
C TYR A 614 -27.07 -14.40 12.25
N ARG A 615 -27.39 -14.58 13.54
CA ARG A 615 -28.77 -14.53 14.04
C ARG A 615 -29.43 -13.14 14.00
N ARG A 616 -28.69 -12.08 13.68
CA ARG A 616 -29.18 -10.69 13.53
C ARG A 616 -28.84 -10.17 12.14
N SER A 617 -29.07 -8.88 11.90
CA SER A 617 -28.71 -8.23 10.63
C SER A 617 -27.26 -7.72 10.62
N LEU A 618 -26.74 -7.44 9.43
CA LEU A 618 -25.40 -6.86 9.20
C LEU A 618 -25.20 -5.60 10.05
N ALA A 619 -26.23 -4.74 10.13
CA ALA A 619 -26.23 -3.52 10.93
C ALA A 619 -26.06 -3.71 12.46
N GLN A 620 -26.21 -4.93 12.98
CA GLN A 620 -25.96 -5.23 14.41
C GLN A 620 -24.70 -6.08 14.64
N MET A 621 -23.92 -6.36 13.61
CA MET A 621 -22.67 -7.09 13.76
C MET A 621 -21.72 -6.30 14.69
N PRO A 622 -21.21 -6.92 15.77
CA PRO A 622 -20.26 -6.27 16.68
C PRO A 622 -18.81 -6.32 16.17
N ALA A 623 -18.55 -6.90 15.00
CA ALA A 623 -17.23 -6.86 14.37
C ALA A 623 -16.87 -5.43 13.96
N ARG A 624 -15.57 -5.17 13.86
CA ARG A 624 -15.01 -3.91 13.43
C ARG A 624 -15.42 -3.66 11.97
N ALA A 625 -15.93 -2.47 11.66
CA ALA A 625 -16.52 -2.14 10.37
C ALA A 625 -15.55 -2.37 9.20
N GLU A 626 -14.28 -2.00 9.36
CA GLU A 626 -13.22 -2.24 8.38
C GLU A 626 -13.00 -3.75 8.12
N GLU A 627 -13.18 -4.61 9.12
CA GLU A 627 -13.04 -6.06 8.94
C GLU A 627 -14.26 -6.70 8.29
N ILE A 628 -15.46 -6.14 8.51
CA ILE A 628 -16.68 -6.54 7.82
C ILE A 628 -16.55 -6.18 6.33
N GLU A 629 -16.15 -4.94 6.03
CA GLU A 629 -15.89 -4.46 4.66
C GLU A 629 -14.88 -5.37 3.96
N HIS A 630 -13.73 -5.62 4.60
CA HIS A 630 -12.72 -6.51 4.03
C HIS A 630 -13.22 -7.94 3.79
N ALA A 631 -14.03 -8.49 4.70
CA ALA A 631 -14.61 -9.83 4.53
C ALA A 631 -15.55 -9.89 3.32
N LEU A 632 -16.41 -8.87 3.15
CA LEU A 632 -17.35 -8.79 2.02
C LEU A 632 -16.61 -8.61 0.69
N GLU A 633 -15.60 -7.74 0.63
CA GLU A 633 -14.73 -7.56 -0.54
C GLU A 633 -13.97 -8.84 -0.94
N GLU A 634 -13.59 -9.66 0.04
CA GLU A 634 -12.93 -10.96 -0.16
C GLU A 634 -13.91 -12.06 -0.60
N GLY A 635 -15.23 -11.80 -0.61
CA GLY A 635 -16.26 -12.73 -1.06
C GLY A 635 -16.94 -13.54 0.05
N VAL A 636 -16.73 -13.20 1.34
CA VAL A 636 -17.49 -13.80 2.44
C VAL A 636 -18.95 -13.41 2.33
N GLN A 637 -19.85 -14.39 2.38
CA GLN A 637 -21.30 -14.15 2.38
C GLN A 637 -21.81 -14.02 3.81
N VAL A 638 -22.68 -13.04 4.09
CA VAL A 638 -23.35 -12.93 5.39
C VAL A 638 -24.78 -13.41 5.26
N LEU A 639 -25.09 -14.51 5.93
CA LEU A 639 -26.45 -15.04 6.06
C LEU A 639 -27.09 -14.43 7.29
N GLU A 640 -27.69 -13.25 7.10
CA GLU A 640 -28.41 -12.51 8.13
C GLU A 640 -29.63 -13.28 8.64
N LEU A 641 -30.05 -12.95 9.86
CA LEU A 641 -31.26 -13.49 10.49
C LEU A 641 -31.35 -15.02 10.39
N THR A 642 -30.24 -15.71 10.61
CA THR A 642 -30.13 -17.16 10.46
C THR A 642 -29.41 -17.75 11.66
N ALA A 643 -29.88 -18.86 12.21
CA ALA A 643 -29.19 -19.57 13.30
C ALA A 643 -29.23 -21.09 13.12
N PRO A 644 -28.19 -21.81 13.59
CA PRO A 644 -28.09 -23.26 13.45
C PRO A 644 -28.99 -24.01 14.45
N ILE A 645 -29.52 -25.14 14.01
CA ILE A 645 -30.35 -26.07 14.80
C ILE A 645 -29.68 -27.44 14.95
N GLU A 646 -29.05 -27.93 13.89
CA GLU A 646 -28.44 -29.27 13.82
C GLU A 646 -27.35 -29.28 12.75
N ILE A 647 -26.27 -30.04 12.98
CA ILE A 647 -25.24 -30.32 11.99
C ILE A 647 -25.46 -31.75 11.46
N LEU A 648 -25.46 -31.92 10.14
CA LEU A 648 -25.65 -33.21 9.48
C LEU A 648 -24.30 -33.86 9.18
N GLY A 649 -24.17 -35.15 9.49
CA GLY A 649 -22.98 -35.96 9.25
C GLY A 649 -23.13 -36.91 8.06
N ASP A 650 -22.01 -37.27 7.45
CA ASP A 650 -21.91 -38.41 6.53
C ASP A 650 -21.73 -39.74 7.29
N GLU A 651 -21.52 -40.85 6.57
CA GLU A 651 -21.29 -42.17 7.15
C GLU A 651 -20.01 -42.29 8.00
N ASN A 652 -19.13 -41.29 7.96
CA ASN A 652 -17.89 -41.21 8.72
C ASN A 652 -17.93 -40.13 9.80
N ASP A 653 -19.11 -39.62 10.17
CA ASP A 653 -19.29 -38.53 11.13
C ASP A 653 -18.58 -37.23 10.71
N ALA A 654 -18.43 -36.96 9.40
CA ALA A 654 -17.93 -35.69 8.88
C ALA A 654 -19.08 -34.77 8.45
N VAL A 655 -18.93 -33.46 8.64
CA VAL A 655 -19.96 -32.48 8.26
C VAL A 655 -20.33 -32.61 6.79
N LYS A 656 -21.63 -32.71 6.51
CA LYS A 656 -22.24 -32.72 5.17
C LYS A 656 -23.30 -31.64 4.98
N GLY A 657 -23.75 -31.00 6.07
CA GLY A 657 -24.68 -29.89 5.99
C GLY A 657 -24.99 -29.27 7.35
N LEU A 658 -25.65 -28.12 7.32
CA LEU A 658 -26.06 -27.37 8.51
C LEU A 658 -27.53 -27.01 8.39
N VAL A 659 -28.36 -27.52 9.29
CA VAL A 659 -29.77 -27.15 9.40
C VAL A 659 -29.87 -25.81 10.12
N CYS A 660 -30.56 -24.85 9.51
CA CYS A 660 -30.79 -23.52 10.06
C CYS A 660 -32.26 -23.14 9.98
N HIS A 661 -32.68 -22.22 10.85
CA HIS A 661 -33.95 -21.49 10.69
C HIS A 661 -33.72 -20.00 10.46
N LYS A 662 -34.76 -19.32 9.98
CA LYS A 662 -34.81 -17.87 9.89
C LYS A 662 -35.27 -17.24 11.19
N MET A 663 -34.76 -16.03 11.42
CA MET A 663 -35.06 -15.17 12.55
C MET A 663 -35.78 -13.92 12.05
N ARG A 664 -36.48 -13.24 12.96
CA ARG A 664 -36.88 -11.84 12.83
C ARG A 664 -36.34 -11.05 14.03
N LEU A 665 -36.14 -9.76 13.84
CA LEU A 665 -35.77 -8.86 14.94
C LEU A 665 -37.01 -8.53 15.77
N GLY A 666 -36.95 -8.78 17.07
CA GLY A 666 -37.91 -8.30 18.07
C GLY A 666 -37.38 -7.09 18.81
N ASP A 667 -37.93 -6.82 20.00
CA ASP A 667 -37.54 -5.68 20.82
C ASP A 667 -36.06 -5.73 21.24
N ALA A 668 -35.49 -4.56 21.51
CA ALA A 668 -34.12 -4.42 21.99
C ALA A 668 -33.90 -5.13 23.33
N ASP A 669 -32.77 -5.83 23.48
CA ASP A 669 -32.29 -6.40 24.74
C ASP A 669 -31.62 -5.33 25.63
N ALA A 670 -31.15 -5.74 26.81
CA ALA A 670 -30.48 -4.84 27.76
C ALA A 670 -29.15 -4.25 27.22
N SER A 671 -28.60 -4.80 26.13
CA SER A 671 -27.45 -4.21 25.42
C SER A 671 -27.87 -3.21 24.34
N GLY A 672 -29.16 -2.92 24.20
CA GLY A 672 -29.72 -2.05 23.16
C GLY A 672 -29.86 -2.73 21.80
N ARG A 673 -29.56 -4.03 21.68
CA ARG A 673 -29.60 -4.75 20.40
C ARG A 673 -30.90 -5.55 20.26
N PRO A 674 -31.59 -5.49 19.11
CA PRO A 674 -32.78 -6.30 18.86
C PRO A 674 -32.58 -7.79 19.18
N ARG A 675 -33.55 -8.38 19.88
CA ARG A 675 -33.56 -9.83 20.17
C ARG A 675 -33.91 -10.61 18.90
N PRO A 676 -33.14 -11.65 18.55
CA PRO A 676 -33.55 -12.55 17.48
C PRO A 676 -34.69 -13.44 17.98
N VAL A 677 -35.76 -13.53 17.19
CA VAL A 677 -36.94 -14.37 17.43
C VAL A 677 -37.09 -15.35 16.29
N VAL A 678 -37.26 -16.63 16.60
CA VAL A 678 -37.40 -17.71 15.62
C VAL A 678 -38.65 -17.50 14.77
N ILE A 679 -38.54 -17.76 13.46
CA ILE A 679 -39.67 -17.91 12.56
C ILE A 679 -39.92 -19.42 12.42
N GLU A 680 -40.99 -19.90 13.05
CA GLU A 680 -41.39 -21.32 12.98
C GLU A 680 -41.62 -21.77 11.52
N GLY A 681 -41.20 -22.98 11.16
CA GLY A 681 -41.40 -23.55 9.81
C GLY A 681 -40.47 -22.98 8.73
N SER A 682 -39.38 -22.31 9.13
CA SER A 682 -38.39 -21.71 8.23
C SER A 682 -37.08 -22.50 8.12
N GLU A 683 -37.11 -23.76 8.52
CA GLU A 683 -35.98 -24.66 8.50
C GLU A 683 -35.50 -24.91 7.07
N HIS A 684 -34.19 -24.83 6.86
CA HIS A 684 -33.53 -25.09 5.59
C HIS A 684 -32.12 -25.62 5.84
N ILE A 685 -31.59 -26.34 4.86
CA ILE A 685 -30.26 -26.94 4.92
C ILE A 685 -29.28 -26.09 4.12
N LEU A 686 -28.16 -25.73 4.75
CA LEU A 686 -27.00 -25.17 4.08
C LEU A 686 -26.04 -26.32 3.72
N ASP A 687 -25.66 -26.38 2.45
CA ASP A 687 -24.66 -27.32 1.95
C ASP A 687 -23.26 -26.84 2.34
N VAL A 688 -22.71 -27.45 3.40
CA VAL A 688 -21.42 -27.09 4.01
C VAL A 688 -20.71 -28.36 4.47
N ASP A 689 -19.39 -28.34 4.42
CA ASP A 689 -18.52 -29.44 4.85
C ASP A 689 -17.62 -29.06 6.03
N GLN A 690 -17.72 -27.82 6.53
CA GLN A 690 -17.04 -27.33 7.73
C GLN A 690 -17.91 -26.34 8.50
N VAL A 691 -17.90 -26.42 9.84
CA VAL A 691 -18.60 -25.46 10.73
C VAL A 691 -17.61 -24.92 11.76
N VAL A 692 -17.53 -23.59 11.89
CA VAL A 692 -16.68 -22.92 12.89
C VAL A 692 -17.56 -22.07 13.82
N PHE A 693 -17.60 -22.42 15.11
CA PHE A 693 -18.37 -21.68 16.12
C PHE A 693 -17.58 -20.50 16.69
N ALA A 694 -18.08 -19.29 16.43
CA ALA A 694 -17.53 -18.00 16.89
C ALA A 694 -18.57 -17.21 17.72
N ILE A 695 -19.24 -17.88 18.66
CA ILE A 695 -20.39 -17.36 19.40
C ILE A 695 -20.07 -16.76 20.78
N GLY A 696 -18.78 -16.66 21.13
CA GLY A 696 -18.30 -16.09 22.39
C GLY A 696 -17.40 -17.03 23.17
N GLN A 697 -16.83 -16.50 24.25
CA GLN A 697 -15.85 -17.18 25.10
C GLN A 697 -16.09 -16.82 26.57
N GLY A 698 -15.70 -17.70 27.48
CA GLY A 698 -15.79 -17.52 28.93
C GLY A 698 -14.43 -17.59 29.65
N PRO A 699 -14.38 -17.23 30.94
CA PRO A 699 -13.18 -17.40 31.76
C PRO A 699 -12.81 -18.89 31.88
N ASN A 700 -11.52 -19.21 31.74
CA ASN A 700 -11.05 -20.57 31.90
C ASN A 700 -11.00 -20.93 33.40
N PRO A 701 -11.74 -21.97 33.85
CA PRO A 701 -11.83 -22.30 35.26
C PRO A 701 -10.59 -23.03 35.80
N MET A 702 -9.55 -23.27 34.99
CA MET A 702 -8.34 -23.98 35.43
C MET A 702 -7.71 -23.36 36.68
N LEU A 703 -7.43 -22.06 36.66
CA LEU A 703 -6.87 -21.35 37.82
C LEU A 703 -7.89 -21.27 38.96
N THR A 704 -9.12 -20.87 38.66
CA THR A 704 -10.11 -20.56 39.70
C THR A 704 -10.65 -21.81 40.39
N LYS A 705 -10.79 -22.96 39.71
CA LYS A 705 -11.18 -24.23 40.35
C LYS A 705 -10.15 -24.74 41.34
N SER A 706 -8.86 -24.45 41.11
CA SER A 706 -7.79 -24.83 42.03
C SER A 706 -7.73 -23.97 43.29
N TRP A 707 -8.55 -22.90 43.36
CA TRP A 707 -8.51 -21.94 44.46
C TRP A 707 -9.91 -21.47 44.90
N PRO A 708 -10.66 -22.29 45.65
CA PRO A 708 -12.05 -22.02 46.04
C PRO A 708 -12.26 -20.73 46.85
N GLU A 709 -11.21 -20.22 47.51
CA GLU A 709 -11.24 -19.00 48.32
C GLU A 709 -11.30 -17.72 47.48
N LEU A 710 -10.92 -17.80 46.20
CA LEU A 710 -10.97 -16.68 45.28
C LEU A 710 -12.42 -16.41 44.87
N VAL A 711 -12.92 -15.22 45.20
CA VAL A 711 -14.31 -14.84 44.93
C VAL A 711 -14.51 -14.56 43.45
N LEU A 712 -15.50 -15.24 42.87
CA LEU A 712 -15.92 -15.07 41.48
C LEU A 712 -17.32 -14.46 41.40
N ASN A 713 -17.59 -13.74 40.31
CA ASN A 713 -18.94 -13.31 39.99
C ASN A 713 -19.78 -14.46 39.41
N ARG A 714 -21.08 -14.22 39.16
CA ARG A 714 -22.01 -15.22 38.62
C ARG A 714 -21.63 -15.79 37.24
N ARG A 715 -20.74 -15.12 36.49
CA ARG A 715 -20.24 -15.56 35.17
C ARG A 715 -18.91 -16.31 35.27
N GLY A 716 -18.36 -16.47 36.47
CA GLY A 716 -17.08 -17.16 36.71
C GLY A 716 -15.84 -16.26 36.53
N ASN A 717 -16.01 -14.95 36.36
CA ASN A 717 -14.91 -13.99 36.31
C ASN A 717 -14.45 -13.62 37.73
N ILE A 718 -13.18 -13.24 37.89
CA ILE A 718 -12.62 -12.84 39.19
C ILE A 718 -13.23 -11.51 39.62
N GLN A 719 -13.68 -11.43 40.88
CA GLN A 719 -14.17 -10.19 41.47
C GLN A 719 -13.00 -9.40 42.08
N THR A 720 -12.97 -8.09 41.79
CA THR A 720 -11.98 -7.16 42.34
C THR A 720 -12.65 -5.92 42.91
N ASP A 721 -11.92 -5.16 43.73
CA ASP A 721 -12.27 -3.79 44.09
C ASP A 721 -11.84 -2.77 43.01
N ASP A 722 -12.03 -1.47 43.28
CA ASP A 722 -11.66 -0.37 42.38
C ASP A 722 -10.14 -0.23 42.17
N SER A 723 -9.32 -0.90 42.97
CA SER A 723 -7.86 -0.97 42.81
C SER A 723 -7.40 -2.20 42.02
N LEU A 724 -8.35 -3.00 41.52
CA LEU A 724 -8.13 -4.30 40.89
C LEU A 724 -7.59 -5.39 41.84
N MET A 725 -7.62 -5.15 43.15
CA MET A 725 -7.25 -6.16 44.14
C MET A 725 -8.42 -7.11 44.34
N THR A 726 -8.12 -8.41 44.43
CA THR A 726 -9.11 -9.45 44.74
C THR A 726 -9.47 -9.44 46.23
N ASN A 727 -10.32 -10.37 46.66
CA ASN A 727 -10.55 -10.59 48.09
C ASN A 727 -9.31 -11.10 48.86
N ILE A 728 -8.21 -11.40 48.17
CA ILE A 728 -6.97 -11.93 48.73
C ILE A 728 -5.91 -10.81 48.68
N PRO A 729 -5.40 -10.33 49.83
CA PRO A 729 -4.40 -9.27 49.85
C PRO A 729 -3.13 -9.61 49.06
N GLY A 730 -2.65 -8.66 48.25
CA GLY A 730 -1.48 -8.86 47.38
C GLY A 730 -1.78 -9.59 46.06
N VAL A 731 -3.03 -10.00 45.83
CA VAL A 731 -3.46 -10.64 44.59
C VAL A 731 -4.38 -9.69 43.84
N PHE A 732 -3.97 -9.34 42.63
CA PHE A 732 -4.66 -8.43 41.72
C PHE A 732 -5.11 -9.18 40.47
N ALA A 733 -6.14 -8.71 39.80
CA ALA A 733 -6.61 -9.28 38.53
C ALA A 733 -7.08 -8.20 37.56
N GLY A 734 -6.86 -8.39 36.26
CA GLY A 734 -7.22 -7.37 35.27
C GLY A 734 -7.33 -7.89 33.84
N GLY A 735 -8.00 -7.10 32.99
CA GLY A 735 -8.37 -7.49 31.62
C GLY A 735 -9.56 -8.44 31.60
N ASP A 736 -9.67 -9.23 30.54
CA ASP A 736 -10.86 -10.05 30.23
C ASP A 736 -11.23 -11.08 31.31
N ILE A 737 -10.29 -11.45 32.19
CA ILE A 737 -10.59 -12.34 33.32
C ILE A 737 -11.50 -11.68 34.37
N VAL A 738 -11.52 -10.35 34.44
CA VAL A 738 -12.39 -9.55 35.33
C VAL A 738 -13.62 -9.06 34.57
N THR A 739 -13.44 -8.45 33.40
CA THR A 739 -14.53 -7.79 32.65
C THR A 739 -15.35 -8.74 31.76
N GLY A 740 -14.81 -9.92 31.45
CA GLY A 740 -15.24 -10.70 30.29
C GLY A 740 -14.63 -10.15 28.99
N ALA A 741 -14.92 -10.82 27.87
CA ALA A 741 -14.37 -10.46 26.56
C ALA A 741 -14.59 -8.97 26.23
N ALA A 742 -13.48 -8.25 26.05
CA ALA A 742 -13.44 -6.80 25.87
C ALA A 742 -12.52 -6.43 24.69
N THR A 743 -11.90 -5.24 24.71
CA THR A 743 -10.93 -4.81 23.69
C THR A 743 -9.49 -4.84 24.17
N VAL A 744 -8.53 -4.94 23.24
CA VAL A 744 -7.09 -4.96 23.54
C VAL A 744 -6.65 -3.72 24.33
N ILE A 745 -7.20 -2.55 24.01
CA ILE A 745 -6.86 -1.30 24.67
C ILE A 745 -7.36 -1.26 26.13
N GLU A 746 -8.51 -1.87 26.43
CA GLU A 746 -9.02 -2.00 27.80
C GLU A 746 -8.15 -2.96 28.62
N ALA A 747 -7.74 -4.10 28.03
CA ALA A 747 -6.84 -5.02 28.68
C ALA A 747 -5.47 -4.37 28.97
N MET A 748 -4.90 -3.65 28.01
CA MET A 748 -3.66 -2.87 28.18
C MET A 748 -3.84 -1.82 29.29
N GLY A 749 -4.94 -1.07 29.28
CA GLY A 749 -5.28 -0.09 30.32
C GLY A 749 -5.38 -0.70 31.72
N ALA A 750 -6.03 -1.87 31.85
CA ALA A 750 -6.12 -2.61 33.11
C ALA A 750 -4.75 -3.05 33.60
N GLY A 751 -3.87 -3.53 32.71
CA GLY A 751 -2.49 -3.89 33.06
C GLY A 751 -1.69 -2.69 33.59
N LYS A 752 -1.77 -1.55 32.91
CA LYS A 752 -1.11 -0.30 33.35
C LYS A 752 -1.63 0.16 34.71
N PHE A 753 -2.95 0.15 34.91
CA PHE A 753 -3.56 0.55 36.17
C PHE A 753 -3.19 -0.41 37.30
N ALA A 754 -3.21 -1.72 37.06
CA ALA A 754 -2.78 -2.74 38.02
C ALA A 754 -1.32 -2.54 38.44
N ALA A 755 -0.40 -2.28 37.50
CA ALA A 755 1.00 -2.02 37.81
C ALA A 755 1.18 -0.86 38.80
N HIS A 756 0.47 0.25 38.60
CA HIS A 756 0.51 1.40 39.53
C HIS A 756 -0.06 1.03 40.91
N LYS A 757 -1.16 0.27 40.96
CA LYS A 757 -1.79 -0.14 42.22
C LYS A 757 -0.94 -1.14 43.00
N ILE A 758 -0.35 -2.12 42.32
CA ILE A 758 0.59 -3.08 42.91
C ILE A 758 1.80 -2.35 43.47
N GLY A 759 2.41 -1.45 42.69
CA GLY A 759 3.56 -0.67 43.13
C GLY A 759 3.28 0.15 44.38
N ALA A 760 2.19 0.92 44.37
CA ALA A 760 1.77 1.72 45.53
C ALA A 760 1.46 0.86 46.76
N TRP A 761 0.82 -0.30 46.56
CA TRP A 761 0.51 -1.23 47.65
C TRP A 761 1.78 -1.80 48.29
N LEU A 762 2.74 -2.28 47.49
CA LEU A 762 4.01 -2.80 48.00
C LEU A 762 4.82 -1.74 48.73
N GLU A 763 4.93 -0.54 48.17
CA GLU A 763 5.69 0.55 48.79
C GLU A 763 5.10 0.98 50.13
N SER A 764 3.77 0.98 50.27
CA SER A 764 3.10 1.30 51.54
C SER A 764 3.40 0.30 52.68
N ARG A 765 3.92 -0.89 52.36
CA ARG A 765 4.30 -1.92 53.34
C ARG A 765 5.75 -1.80 53.81
N THR A 766 6.52 -0.91 53.19
CA THR A 766 7.91 -0.58 53.57
C THR A 766 7.98 0.62 54.53
N ALA A 767 6.85 1.30 54.79
CA ALA A 767 6.75 2.52 55.58
C ALA A 767 6.38 2.23 57.06
#